data_AF-A0A8J3YVZ3-F1
#
_entry.id   AF-A0A8J3YVZ3-F1
#
_cell.length_a   1.000
_cell.length_b   1.000
_cell.length_c   1.000
_cell.angle_alpha   90.00
_cell.angle_beta   90.00
_cell.angle_gamma   90.00
#
_symmetry.space_group_name_H-M   'P 1'
#
loop_
_entity.id
_entity.type
_entity.pdbx_description
1 polymer ?
#
loop_
_entity_poly.entity_id
_entity_poly.type
_entity_poly.pdbx_seq_one_letter_code
_entity_poly.pdbx_strand_id
1 'polypeptide(L)'
;MTESRLLTVGVEEEFHVVDRQTRELVPRAAEILERLPAESYAAEMQRSVVESNSAVCTSLDELRADLNGLRQRAFEVTDPAGLGLIAAGTVPLLDAEALWITPTTRYRQMLDDYQLLAREQLICGTHVHVGVPDRAAAVIVAERVTPWLHQLLALSASSPYWMGEDSGYASTRALVWQRWPTAGGTGGVGSAEEHDELVDDLIASGIISDPRMIYFDVRPSAHKPTVELRVPDACPGLDEVVLIAGLFRALVAREFESWERPAPPAPRAPLLRAAMWRAARSGLESDLLDLPSSPKPVPAAVAVRRMVDELRPQLEAAGDWGMVNELLTETLGRGSWASRQRRAYERRGRLADVVDTLLAGTGGDQRTAQVLIGATPTLTGYEGTDDEAFTNGWPRPAYRRVIDVLSGLGPAELRKREQARDEEQRARGVTFSVSGESSVRLFPFDLVPRLVAADEWKSLQAGLIQRARALDAFLRDVYGERHVVRDGVLPAWVVDTAPGLKPTGALMPRTGVRAHVAGMDLVRDHSGWHVLEDNLRVPSGIGYALQNRRLSRSVLPELPVPPGLLDPESAPKLLRQALLDAAPPKAQDAPRLAVLSAGPSDSAWFEHQLLAEEMGVPVVRSTDLLVDDRIVYLHKGGSRKRIDVLYLRVDEDHLLHAPGADGAPLGQALLAAGWAGTVTLANALGNGVGDDKAIYAYVDRFIGYYLGEQPLLNSVPTYLCGVPEQRAEVLDRLDQLVCKPVDGYGGDRVVIGPSADEPELHALRQQIQAAPHRWIAQEVVRLSTTPVFDGSRLVPRHVDLRAFVFQGSEAVVAPAALTRVAPANSMIVNSSRGGGSKDTWLTG
;
A
#
# COMPACT_ATOMS: atom_id res chain seq x y z
N MET A 1 36.25 -38.17 -20.46
CA MET A 1 35.51 -37.01 -20.97
C MET A 1 34.40 -37.55 -21.84
N THR A 2 33.25 -37.82 -21.23
CA THR A 2 32.03 -38.24 -21.92
C THR A 2 31.46 -36.99 -22.60
N GLU A 3 31.21 -37.03 -23.91
CA GLU A 3 30.46 -35.97 -24.59
C GLU A 3 29.15 -35.73 -23.83
N SER A 4 28.88 -34.47 -23.44
CA SER A 4 27.63 -34.11 -22.78
C SER A 4 26.49 -34.38 -23.77
N ARG A 5 25.73 -35.45 -23.52
CA ARG A 5 24.65 -35.89 -24.38
C ARG A 5 23.43 -35.04 -24.04
N LEU A 6 23.03 -34.17 -24.97
CA LEU A 6 21.83 -33.33 -24.82
C LEU A 6 20.60 -34.21 -24.57
N LEU A 7 19.91 -33.98 -23.46
CA LEU A 7 18.69 -34.70 -23.10
C LEU A 7 17.48 -34.11 -23.85
N THR A 8 16.59 -34.97 -24.32
CA THR A 8 15.35 -34.57 -24.99
C THR A 8 14.29 -34.18 -23.97
N VAL A 9 13.32 -33.35 -24.37
CA VAL A 9 12.18 -32.94 -23.54
C VAL A 9 10.86 -33.07 -24.30
N GLY A 10 9.81 -33.49 -23.59
CA GLY A 10 8.43 -33.48 -24.08
C GLY A 10 7.49 -33.01 -22.97
N VAL A 11 6.36 -32.42 -23.34
CA VAL A 11 5.38 -31.85 -22.41
C VAL A 11 3.98 -32.35 -22.74
N GLU A 12 3.24 -32.72 -21.70
CA GLU A 12 1.81 -33.00 -21.74
C GLU A 12 1.08 -31.83 -21.05
N GLU A 13 0.11 -31.23 -21.74
CA GLU A 13 -0.73 -30.15 -21.19
C GLU A 13 -2.18 -30.61 -21.10
N GLU A 14 -2.79 -30.46 -19.92
CA GLU A 14 -4.22 -30.70 -19.69
C GLU A 14 -5.00 -29.36 -19.68
N PHE A 15 -6.15 -29.33 -20.34
CA PHE A 15 -6.98 -28.14 -20.48
C PHE A 15 -8.42 -28.40 -20.03
N HIS A 16 -8.94 -27.52 -19.18
CA HIS A 16 -10.37 -27.45 -18.89
C HIS A 16 -11.15 -26.85 -20.06
N VAL A 17 -12.29 -27.47 -20.41
CA VAL A 17 -13.22 -26.98 -21.44
C VAL A 17 -14.32 -26.14 -20.79
N VAL A 18 -14.43 -24.88 -21.19
CA VAL A 18 -15.46 -23.96 -20.67
C VAL A 18 -16.37 -23.44 -21.79
N ASP A 19 -17.60 -23.10 -21.43
CA ASP A 19 -18.49 -22.33 -22.31
C ASP A 19 -18.08 -20.85 -22.28
N ARG A 20 -17.88 -20.21 -23.45
CA ARG A 20 -17.41 -18.80 -23.48
C ARG A 20 -18.47 -17.79 -23.07
N GLN A 21 -19.74 -18.16 -23.13
CA GLN A 21 -20.84 -17.29 -22.74
C GLN A 21 -21.06 -17.37 -21.22
N THR A 22 -21.20 -18.57 -20.66
CA THR A 22 -21.47 -18.75 -19.23
C THR A 22 -20.21 -18.72 -18.37
N ARG A 23 -19.03 -19.01 -18.96
CA ARG A 23 -17.73 -19.17 -18.31
C ARG A 23 -17.63 -20.39 -17.39
N GLU A 24 -18.58 -21.30 -17.48
CA GLU A 24 -18.62 -22.50 -16.65
C GLU A 24 -17.90 -23.65 -17.33
N LEU A 25 -17.30 -24.52 -16.51
CA LEU A 25 -16.78 -25.82 -16.94
C LEU A 25 -17.89 -26.67 -17.57
N VAL A 26 -17.63 -27.25 -18.75
CA VAL A 26 -18.61 -28.09 -19.47
C VAL A 26 -18.02 -29.44 -19.89
N PRO A 27 -18.79 -30.55 -19.83
CA PRO A 27 -18.32 -31.89 -20.18
C PRO A 27 -18.34 -32.16 -21.69
N ARG A 28 -17.77 -31.25 -22.50
CA ARG A 28 -17.83 -31.27 -23.98
C ARG A 28 -16.49 -31.57 -24.66
N ALA A 29 -15.50 -32.12 -23.95
CA ALA A 29 -14.18 -32.44 -24.52
C ALA A 29 -14.24 -33.45 -25.68
N ALA A 30 -15.18 -34.40 -25.65
CA ALA A 30 -15.34 -35.39 -26.73
C ALA A 30 -15.64 -34.73 -28.09
N GLU A 31 -16.44 -33.66 -28.10
CA GLU A 31 -16.77 -32.93 -29.34
C GLU A 31 -15.55 -32.23 -29.96
N ILE A 32 -14.57 -31.87 -29.12
CA ILE A 32 -13.32 -31.25 -29.51
C ILE A 32 -12.36 -32.34 -30.03
N LEU A 33 -12.21 -33.42 -29.28
CA LEU A 33 -11.28 -34.51 -29.58
C LEU A 33 -11.62 -35.26 -30.88
N GLU A 34 -12.90 -35.40 -31.24
CA GLU A 34 -13.32 -35.99 -32.53
C GLU A 34 -12.80 -35.22 -33.75
N ARG A 35 -12.40 -33.96 -33.56
CA ARG A 35 -11.91 -33.06 -34.63
C ARG A 35 -10.41 -32.78 -34.53
N LEU A 36 -9.73 -33.36 -33.54
CA LEU A 36 -8.30 -33.22 -33.32
C LEU A 36 -7.57 -34.53 -33.64
N PRO A 37 -6.28 -34.45 -34.05
CA PRO A 37 -5.49 -35.64 -34.36
C PRO A 37 -5.24 -36.50 -33.11
N ALA A 38 -5.66 -37.76 -33.15
CA ALA A 38 -5.59 -38.69 -32.01
C ALA A 38 -4.14 -39.05 -31.59
N GLU A 39 -3.16 -38.79 -32.45
CA GLU A 39 -1.74 -38.95 -32.14
C GLU A 39 -1.18 -37.88 -31.19
N SER A 40 -1.83 -36.71 -31.12
CA SER A 40 -1.36 -35.57 -30.32
C SER A 40 -2.35 -35.15 -29.24
N TYR A 41 -3.61 -35.60 -29.31
CA TYR A 41 -4.64 -35.26 -28.33
C TYR A 41 -5.33 -36.52 -27.82
N ALA A 42 -5.54 -36.56 -26.51
CA ALA A 42 -6.17 -37.68 -25.84
C ALA A 42 -7.33 -37.22 -24.95
N ALA A 43 -8.28 -38.14 -24.74
CA ALA A 43 -9.32 -37.98 -23.74
C ALA A 43 -8.75 -38.33 -22.37
N GLU A 44 -8.89 -37.43 -21.40
CA GLU A 44 -8.63 -37.75 -20.00
C GLU A 44 -9.85 -38.37 -19.32
N MET A 45 -9.71 -38.78 -18.05
CA MET A 45 -10.78 -39.43 -17.30
C MET A 45 -12.07 -38.61 -17.21
N GLN A 46 -11.96 -37.27 -17.29
CA GLN A 46 -13.08 -36.35 -17.21
C GLN A 46 -13.47 -35.83 -18.59
N ARG A 47 -14.76 -35.83 -18.90
CA ARG A 47 -15.29 -35.34 -20.19
C ARG A 47 -15.14 -33.83 -20.39
N SER A 48 -14.59 -33.12 -19.40
CA SER A 48 -14.31 -31.69 -19.40
C SER A 48 -12.84 -31.36 -19.61
N VAL A 49 -11.97 -32.36 -19.86
CA VAL A 49 -10.54 -32.16 -20.03
C VAL A 49 -10.06 -32.66 -21.40
N VAL A 50 -9.24 -31.84 -22.05
CA VAL A 50 -8.51 -32.18 -23.28
C VAL A 50 -7.03 -32.23 -22.91
N GLU A 51 -6.35 -33.34 -23.23
CA GLU A 51 -4.91 -33.47 -23.07
C GLU A 51 -4.23 -33.28 -24.44
N SER A 52 -3.11 -32.56 -24.47
CA SER A 52 -2.24 -32.46 -25.65
C SER A 52 -0.82 -32.93 -25.33
N ASN A 53 -0.19 -33.60 -26.28
CA ASN A 53 1.13 -34.20 -26.16
C ASN A 53 2.08 -33.58 -27.19
N SER A 54 3.16 -32.96 -26.71
CA SER A 54 4.18 -32.38 -27.58
C SER A 54 5.00 -33.45 -28.31
N ALA A 55 5.65 -33.05 -29.40
CA ALA A 55 6.74 -33.82 -29.97
C ALA A 55 7.92 -33.95 -28.98
N VAL A 56 8.78 -34.94 -29.21
CA VAL A 56 10.04 -35.08 -28.47
C VAL A 56 11.03 -34.06 -29.03
N CYS A 57 11.34 -33.03 -28.25
CA CYS A 57 12.14 -31.89 -28.66
C CYS A 57 13.58 -31.98 -28.14
N THR A 58 14.50 -31.34 -28.86
CA THR A 58 15.91 -31.22 -28.47
C THR A 58 16.29 -29.83 -27.95
N SER A 59 15.45 -28.82 -28.20
CA SER A 59 15.64 -27.43 -27.72
C SER A 59 14.33 -26.86 -27.15
N LEU A 60 14.44 -25.81 -26.32
CA LEU A 60 13.26 -25.11 -25.79
C LEU A 60 12.54 -24.27 -26.85
N ASP A 61 13.25 -23.76 -27.87
CA ASP A 61 12.63 -23.08 -29.01
C ASP A 61 11.69 -24.01 -29.79
N GLU A 62 12.16 -25.24 -30.07
CA GLU A 62 11.37 -26.28 -30.72
C GLU A 62 10.14 -26.65 -29.89
N LEU A 63 10.34 -26.85 -28.58
CA LEU A 63 9.24 -27.15 -27.65
C LEU A 63 8.20 -26.02 -27.61
N ARG A 64 8.65 -24.76 -27.50
CA ARG A 64 7.77 -23.58 -27.48
C ARG A 64 6.95 -23.47 -28.76
N ALA A 65 7.58 -23.70 -29.92
CA ALA A 65 6.90 -23.65 -31.21
C ALA A 65 5.85 -24.75 -31.36
N ASP A 66 6.18 -25.99 -30.95
CA ASP A 66 5.28 -27.13 -31.03
C ASP A 66 4.06 -26.97 -30.10
N LEU A 67 4.29 -26.60 -28.83
CA LEU A 67 3.22 -26.33 -27.86
C LEU A 67 2.31 -25.18 -28.31
N ASN A 68 2.87 -24.11 -28.88
CA ASN A 68 2.06 -23.04 -29.45
C ASN A 68 1.21 -23.57 -30.62
N GLY A 69 1.78 -24.39 -31.51
CA GLY A 69 1.05 -25.03 -32.60
C GLY A 69 -0.08 -25.95 -32.12
N LEU A 70 0.14 -26.69 -31.04
CA LEU A 70 -0.89 -27.51 -30.39
C LEU A 70 -2.02 -26.66 -29.80
N ARG A 71 -1.70 -25.60 -29.07
CA ARG A 71 -2.73 -24.68 -28.53
C ARG A 71 -3.54 -24.02 -29.64
N GLN A 72 -2.89 -23.51 -30.69
CA GLN A 72 -3.58 -22.87 -31.82
C GLN A 72 -4.53 -23.83 -32.55
N ARG A 73 -4.09 -25.06 -32.86
CA ARG A 73 -4.97 -26.08 -33.48
C ARG A 73 -6.17 -26.42 -32.60
N ALA A 74 -5.98 -26.47 -31.29
CA ALA A 74 -7.09 -26.70 -30.36
C ALA A 74 -8.09 -25.52 -30.38
N PHE A 75 -7.60 -24.27 -30.40
CA PHE A 75 -8.46 -23.08 -30.51
C PHE A 75 -9.24 -23.01 -31.82
N GLU A 76 -8.65 -23.40 -32.95
CA GLU A 76 -9.34 -23.48 -34.25
C GLU A 76 -10.59 -24.39 -34.20
N VAL A 77 -10.57 -25.41 -33.34
CA VAL A 77 -11.70 -26.31 -33.11
C VAL A 77 -12.70 -25.75 -32.10
N THR A 78 -12.23 -25.14 -31.01
CA THR A 78 -13.12 -24.69 -29.92
C THR A 78 -13.82 -23.37 -30.20
N ASP A 79 -13.15 -22.41 -30.82
CA ASP A 79 -13.67 -21.05 -31.03
C ASP A 79 -15.00 -21.03 -31.81
N PRO A 80 -15.15 -21.73 -32.96
CA PRO A 80 -16.41 -21.78 -33.69
C PRO A 80 -17.54 -22.51 -32.94
N ALA A 81 -17.19 -23.36 -31.98
CA ALA A 81 -18.14 -24.11 -31.16
C ALA A 81 -18.65 -23.32 -29.95
N GLY A 82 -18.18 -22.08 -29.75
CA GLY A 82 -18.50 -21.27 -28.56
C GLY A 82 -17.81 -21.77 -27.29
N LEU A 83 -16.80 -22.63 -27.43
CA LEU A 83 -16.04 -23.23 -26.32
C LEU A 83 -14.67 -22.56 -26.18
N GLY A 84 -14.14 -22.56 -24.96
CA GLY A 84 -12.79 -22.10 -24.65
C GLY A 84 -12.00 -23.17 -23.91
N LEU A 85 -10.67 -23.08 -24.00
CA LEU A 85 -9.74 -23.94 -23.26
C LEU A 85 -9.01 -23.12 -22.20
N ILE A 86 -8.87 -23.68 -21.01
CA ILE A 86 -8.14 -23.08 -19.89
C ILE A 86 -7.10 -24.07 -19.39
N ALA A 87 -5.83 -23.68 -19.47
CA ALA A 87 -4.73 -24.40 -18.82
C ALA A 87 -4.55 -23.84 -17.41
N ALA A 88 -5.30 -24.31 -16.43
CA ALA A 88 -5.16 -23.91 -15.02
C ALA A 88 -5.36 -25.12 -14.13
N GLY A 89 -4.75 -25.13 -12.94
CA GLY A 89 -4.87 -26.26 -12.02
C GLY A 89 -6.32 -26.58 -11.63
N THR A 90 -7.17 -25.57 -11.59
CA THR A 90 -8.62 -25.63 -11.36
C THR A 90 -9.29 -24.47 -12.10
N VAL A 91 -10.60 -24.58 -12.34
CA VAL A 91 -11.42 -23.47 -12.84
C VAL A 91 -12.39 -22.96 -11.77
N PRO A 92 -12.63 -21.64 -11.66
CA PRO A 92 -13.44 -21.08 -10.58
C PRO A 92 -14.94 -21.37 -10.68
N LEU A 93 -15.50 -21.44 -11.89
CA LEU A 93 -16.93 -21.57 -12.16
C LEU A 93 -17.25 -22.96 -12.70
N LEU A 94 -18.18 -23.65 -12.03
CA LEU A 94 -18.64 -24.99 -12.41
C LEU A 94 -20.13 -25.13 -12.17
N ASP A 95 -20.81 -25.77 -13.12
CA ASP A 95 -22.16 -26.29 -12.92
C ASP A 95 -22.06 -27.69 -12.30
N ALA A 96 -22.35 -27.75 -10.99
CA ALA A 96 -22.29 -28.96 -10.21
C ALA A 96 -23.31 -30.02 -10.65
N GLU A 97 -24.39 -29.70 -11.38
CA GLU A 97 -25.35 -30.71 -11.87
C GLU A 97 -24.94 -31.26 -13.25
N ALA A 98 -24.30 -30.44 -14.10
CA ALA A 98 -23.86 -30.84 -15.44
C ALA A 98 -22.68 -31.83 -15.44
N LEU A 99 -21.80 -31.78 -14.43
CA LEU A 99 -20.61 -32.66 -14.35
C LEU A 99 -20.93 -34.13 -14.03
N TRP A 100 -22.17 -34.47 -13.67
CA TRP A 100 -22.55 -35.82 -13.18
C TRP A 100 -23.04 -36.78 -14.28
N ILE A 101 -22.92 -36.42 -15.57
CA ILE A 101 -23.61 -37.14 -16.65
C ILE A 101 -22.70 -38.11 -17.43
N THR A 102 -22.99 -39.40 -17.18
CA THR A 102 -22.66 -40.65 -17.90
C THR A 102 -21.19 -41.14 -17.87
N PRO A 103 -20.85 -42.05 -16.93
CA PRO A 103 -19.48 -42.49 -16.70
C PRO A 103 -19.03 -43.66 -17.59
N THR A 104 -17.76 -43.66 -17.98
CA THR A 104 -17.06 -44.82 -18.57
C THR A 104 -16.90 -45.93 -17.53
N THR A 105 -16.72 -47.19 -17.95
CA THR A 105 -16.55 -48.34 -17.03
C THR A 105 -15.40 -48.12 -16.04
N ARG A 106 -14.28 -47.55 -16.51
CA ARG A 106 -13.10 -47.23 -15.68
C ARG A 106 -13.39 -46.13 -14.65
N TYR A 107 -14.11 -45.08 -15.01
CA TYR A 107 -14.48 -44.02 -14.07
C TYR A 107 -15.41 -44.54 -12.96
N ARG A 108 -16.36 -45.43 -13.28
CA ARG A 108 -17.23 -46.06 -12.26
C ARG A 108 -16.43 -46.86 -11.25
N GLN A 109 -15.47 -47.66 -11.72
CA GLN A 109 -14.58 -48.42 -10.85
C GLN A 109 -13.78 -47.50 -9.92
N MET A 110 -13.15 -46.45 -10.46
CA MET A 110 -12.42 -45.49 -9.62
C MET A 110 -13.32 -44.72 -8.64
N LEU A 111 -14.57 -44.42 -9.02
CA LEU A 111 -15.55 -43.82 -8.12
C LEU A 111 -15.94 -44.78 -6.99
N ASP A 112 -16.12 -46.06 -7.29
CA ASP A 112 -16.42 -47.09 -6.30
C ASP A 112 -15.25 -47.31 -5.34
N ASP A 113 -14.02 -47.33 -5.86
CA ASP A 113 -12.81 -47.63 -5.08
C ASP A 113 -12.31 -46.43 -4.25
N TYR A 114 -12.34 -45.21 -4.80
CA TYR A 114 -11.70 -44.02 -4.19
C TYR A 114 -12.68 -42.91 -3.77
N GLN A 115 -13.97 -43.04 -4.13
CA GLN A 115 -15.07 -42.22 -3.62
C GLN A 115 -14.82 -40.71 -3.72
N LEU A 116 -14.59 -40.03 -2.59
CA LEU A 116 -14.41 -38.58 -2.51
C LEU A 116 -13.30 -38.07 -3.45
N LEU A 117 -12.18 -38.79 -3.52
CA LEU A 117 -11.03 -38.38 -4.33
C LEU A 117 -11.35 -38.39 -5.82
N ALA A 118 -12.11 -39.38 -6.28
CA ALA A 118 -12.54 -39.46 -7.67
C ALA A 118 -13.57 -38.37 -8.03
N ARG A 119 -14.41 -37.94 -7.08
CA ARG A 119 -15.39 -36.84 -7.28
C ARG A 119 -14.71 -35.47 -7.35
N GLU A 120 -13.63 -35.28 -6.59
CA GLU A 120 -12.90 -34.01 -6.51
C GLU A 120 -11.75 -33.92 -7.54
N GLN A 121 -11.60 -34.90 -8.43
CA GLN A 121 -10.52 -34.97 -9.43
C GLN A 121 -10.68 -33.95 -10.59
N LEU A 122 -11.27 -32.78 -10.36
CA LEU A 122 -11.49 -31.70 -11.35
C LEU A 122 -10.26 -30.79 -11.47
N ILE A 123 -9.12 -31.37 -11.77
CA ILE A 123 -7.81 -30.70 -11.76
C ILE A 123 -7.07 -30.97 -13.07
N CYS A 124 -6.31 -29.98 -13.56
CA CYS A 124 -5.45 -30.12 -14.74
C CYS A 124 -3.98 -29.84 -14.40
N GLY A 125 -3.08 -30.68 -14.87
CA GLY A 125 -1.63 -30.60 -14.70
C GLY A 125 -0.88 -30.22 -15.97
N THR A 126 0.41 -29.98 -15.78
CA THR A 126 1.40 -30.01 -16.86
C THR A 126 2.47 -31.03 -16.50
N HIS A 127 2.69 -32.00 -17.38
CA HIS A 127 3.69 -33.04 -17.17
C HIS A 127 4.89 -32.81 -18.07
N VAL A 128 6.10 -32.96 -17.53
CA VAL A 128 7.34 -32.79 -18.29
C VAL A 128 8.12 -34.09 -18.29
N HIS A 129 8.42 -34.59 -19.48
CA HIS A 129 9.24 -35.78 -19.71
C HIS A 129 10.63 -35.38 -20.16
N VAL A 130 11.67 -35.88 -19.49
CA VAL A 130 13.06 -35.71 -19.91
C VAL A 130 13.65 -37.07 -20.24
N GLY A 131 14.15 -37.23 -21.46
CA GLY A 131 14.73 -38.48 -21.94
C GLY A 131 16.07 -38.78 -21.30
N VAL A 132 16.25 -40.01 -20.82
CA VAL A 132 17.51 -40.53 -20.27
C VAL A 132 17.88 -41.86 -20.95
N PRO A 133 19.14 -42.31 -20.92
CA PRO A 133 19.56 -43.48 -21.69
C PRO A 133 18.95 -44.82 -21.27
N ASP A 134 18.68 -44.99 -19.96
CA ASP A 134 18.16 -46.24 -19.41
C ASP A 134 17.33 -46.02 -18.14
N ARG A 135 16.63 -47.09 -17.71
CA ARG A 135 15.70 -47.09 -16.57
C ARG A 135 16.42 -46.93 -15.22
N ALA A 136 17.62 -47.46 -15.08
CA ALA A 136 18.37 -47.36 -13.82
C ALA A 136 18.73 -45.90 -13.54
N ALA A 137 19.21 -45.19 -14.57
CA ALA A 137 19.41 -43.75 -14.48
C ALA A 137 18.10 -43.00 -14.18
N ALA A 138 16.99 -43.36 -14.82
CA ALA A 138 15.70 -42.69 -14.60
C ALA A 138 15.23 -42.75 -13.14
N VAL A 139 15.33 -43.92 -12.50
CA VAL A 139 14.92 -44.13 -11.11
C VAL A 139 15.78 -43.28 -10.16
N ILE A 140 17.11 -43.35 -10.30
CA ILE A 140 18.03 -42.63 -9.43
C ILE A 140 17.90 -41.11 -9.61
N VAL A 141 17.75 -40.65 -10.85
CA VAL A 141 17.60 -39.21 -11.12
C VAL A 141 16.26 -38.69 -10.60
N ALA A 142 15.17 -39.46 -10.71
CA ALA A 142 13.88 -39.09 -10.12
C ALA A 142 14.00 -38.80 -8.61
N GLU A 143 14.71 -39.66 -7.87
CA GLU A 143 14.93 -39.44 -6.44
C GLU A 143 15.72 -38.17 -6.15
N ARG A 144 16.78 -37.90 -6.92
CA ARG A 144 17.69 -36.77 -6.68
C ARG A 144 17.11 -35.40 -6.99
N VAL A 145 16.13 -35.31 -7.89
CA VAL A 145 15.47 -34.04 -8.21
C VAL A 145 14.39 -33.65 -7.20
N THR A 146 13.95 -34.59 -6.34
CA THR A 146 12.89 -34.39 -5.33
C THR A 146 13.05 -33.12 -4.47
N PRO A 147 14.25 -32.71 -4.02
CA PRO A 147 14.43 -31.49 -3.23
C PRO A 147 14.09 -30.18 -3.94
N TRP A 148 13.81 -30.21 -5.24
CA TRP A 148 13.58 -29.03 -6.07
C TRP A 148 12.13 -28.89 -6.55
N LEU A 149 11.31 -29.94 -6.41
CA LEU A 149 9.97 -30.00 -7.02
C LEU A 149 9.04 -28.90 -6.52
N HIS A 150 9.16 -28.47 -5.27
CA HIS A 150 8.33 -27.42 -4.70
C HIS A 150 8.57 -26.06 -5.37
N GLN A 151 9.76 -25.81 -5.92
CA GLN A 151 10.05 -24.58 -6.65
C GLN A 151 9.36 -24.58 -8.02
N LEU A 152 9.31 -25.75 -8.67
CA LEU A 152 8.59 -25.94 -9.94
C LEU A 152 7.06 -25.84 -9.73
N LEU A 153 6.54 -26.37 -8.62
CA LEU A 153 5.15 -26.16 -8.21
C LEU A 153 4.83 -24.67 -8.06
N ALA A 154 5.68 -23.94 -7.33
CA ALA A 154 5.48 -22.51 -7.08
C ALA A 154 5.43 -21.69 -8.37
N LEU A 155 6.30 -22.01 -9.35
CA LEU A 155 6.29 -21.39 -10.68
C LEU A 155 4.98 -21.66 -11.45
N SER A 156 4.45 -22.88 -11.33
CA SER A 156 3.23 -23.30 -12.04
C SER A 156 1.92 -22.83 -11.40
N ALA A 157 1.94 -22.40 -10.13
CA ALA A 157 0.74 -22.24 -9.31
C ALA A 157 -0.34 -21.37 -9.98
N SER A 158 -1.47 -21.99 -10.28
CA SER A 158 -2.54 -21.40 -11.11
C SER A 158 -3.93 -21.79 -10.66
N SER A 159 -4.11 -22.28 -9.43
CA SER A 159 -5.39 -22.79 -8.95
C SER A 159 -5.81 -22.24 -7.58
N PRO A 160 -6.02 -20.91 -7.43
CA PRO A 160 -6.42 -20.32 -6.15
C PRO A 160 -7.90 -20.47 -5.81
N TYR A 161 -8.75 -20.73 -6.79
CA TYR A 161 -10.18 -20.88 -6.59
C TYR A 161 -10.60 -22.35 -6.59
N TRP A 162 -11.49 -22.72 -5.67
CA TRP A 162 -12.07 -24.05 -5.55
C TRP A 162 -13.56 -23.92 -5.28
N MET A 163 -14.39 -24.54 -6.11
CA MET A 163 -15.86 -24.54 -5.94
C MET A 163 -16.47 -23.14 -5.77
N GLY A 164 -16.00 -22.16 -6.56
CA GLY A 164 -16.48 -20.78 -6.51
C GLY A 164 -15.91 -19.91 -5.39
N GLU A 165 -14.99 -20.41 -4.56
CA GLU A 165 -14.39 -19.64 -3.47
C GLU A 165 -12.86 -19.60 -3.57
N ASP A 166 -12.24 -18.53 -3.05
CA ASP A 166 -10.78 -18.48 -2.89
C ASP A 166 -10.39 -19.46 -1.78
N SER A 167 -9.61 -20.49 -2.13
CA SER A 167 -9.19 -21.53 -1.17
C SER A 167 -8.14 -21.02 -0.18
N GLY A 168 -7.54 -19.86 -0.45
CA GLY A 168 -6.38 -19.32 0.23
C GLY A 168 -5.06 -20.00 -0.18
N TYR A 169 -5.08 -20.96 -1.10
CA TYR A 169 -3.87 -21.60 -1.65
C TYR A 169 -3.53 -21.02 -3.02
N ALA A 170 -2.27 -21.10 -3.45
CA ALA A 170 -1.88 -20.73 -4.82
C ALA A 170 -2.07 -21.91 -5.79
N SER A 171 -1.86 -23.15 -5.31
CA SER A 171 -2.22 -24.38 -6.01
C SER A 171 -3.15 -25.22 -5.14
N THR A 172 -4.46 -25.17 -5.45
CA THR A 172 -5.44 -26.10 -4.87
C THR A 172 -5.28 -27.48 -5.48
N ARG A 173 -4.88 -27.58 -6.75
CA ARG A 173 -4.62 -28.87 -7.41
C ARG A 173 -3.65 -29.72 -6.60
N ALA A 174 -2.56 -29.15 -6.08
CA ALA A 174 -1.61 -29.88 -5.25
C ALA A 174 -2.26 -30.48 -3.99
N LEU A 175 -3.22 -29.79 -3.36
CA LEU A 175 -3.95 -30.33 -2.21
C LEU A 175 -4.88 -31.47 -2.58
N VAL A 176 -5.55 -31.38 -3.73
CA VAL A 176 -6.39 -32.46 -4.24
C VAL A 176 -5.53 -33.68 -4.55
N TRP A 177 -4.42 -33.48 -5.26
CA TRP A 177 -3.51 -34.54 -5.71
C TRP A 177 -2.83 -35.27 -4.54
N GLN A 178 -2.35 -34.55 -3.53
CA GLN A 178 -1.63 -35.14 -2.38
C GLN A 178 -2.46 -36.09 -1.51
N ARG A 179 -3.77 -36.19 -1.72
CA ARG A 179 -4.65 -37.11 -0.99
C ARG A 179 -4.74 -38.48 -1.67
N TRP A 180 -4.23 -38.63 -2.89
CA TRP A 180 -4.22 -39.92 -3.59
C TRP A 180 -3.22 -40.90 -2.95
N PRO A 181 -3.52 -42.20 -2.88
CA PRO A 181 -2.76 -43.16 -2.08
C PRO A 181 -1.28 -43.30 -2.43
N THR A 182 -0.93 -43.08 -3.70
CA THR A 182 0.44 -43.20 -4.24
C THR A 182 1.04 -41.84 -4.62
N ALA A 183 0.40 -40.73 -4.25
CA ALA A 183 0.92 -39.39 -4.49
C ALA A 183 1.99 -39.00 -3.46
N GLY A 184 2.99 -38.22 -3.90
CA GLY A 184 4.13 -37.83 -3.07
C GLY A 184 5.44 -38.51 -3.49
N GLY A 185 6.40 -38.58 -2.56
CA GLY A 185 7.68 -39.24 -2.79
C GLY A 185 7.62 -40.75 -2.58
N THR A 186 8.56 -41.47 -3.18
CA THR A 186 8.69 -42.95 -3.11
C THR A 186 9.08 -43.49 -1.73
N GLY A 187 9.59 -42.62 -0.85
CA GLY A 187 10.18 -43.03 0.43
C GLY A 187 11.69 -43.32 0.36
N GLY A 188 12.30 -43.19 -0.81
CA GLY A 188 13.73 -43.38 -1.05
C GLY A 188 14.02 -44.77 -1.62
N VAL A 189 14.23 -44.86 -2.93
CA VAL A 189 14.63 -46.07 -3.65
C VAL A 189 16.07 -45.95 -4.17
N GLY A 190 16.86 -47.00 -3.98
CA GLY A 190 18.29 -47.04 -4.30
C GLY A 190 18.63 -47.73 -5.61
N SER A 191 17.68 -48.41 -6.25
CA SER A 191 17.87 -49.07 -7.55
C SER A 191 16.56 -49.25 -8.33
N ALA A 192 16.66 -49.65 -9.59
CA ALA A 192 15.48 -49.95 -10.41
C ALA A 192 14.72 -51.17 -9.88
N GLU A 193 15.43 -52.17 -9.34
CA GLU A 193 14.84 -53.35 -8.73
C GLU A 193 14.04 -52.98 -7.48
N GLU A 194 14.59 -52.14 -6.59
CA GLU A 194 13.86 -51.65 -5.40
C GLU A 194 12.61 -50.83 -5.78
N HIS A 195 12.69 -50.05 -6.86
CA HIS A 195 11.52 -49.35 -7.38
C HIS A 195 10.47 -50.31 -7.94
N ASP A 196 10.88 -51.33 -8.69
CA ASP A 196 9.95 -52.32 -9.26
C ASP A 196 9.30 -53.16 -8.15
N GLU A 197 10.05 -53.56 -7.12
CA GLU A 197 9.51 -54.19 -5.91
C GLU A 197 8.49 -53.29 -5.19
N LEU A 198 8.77 -51.99 -5.04
CA LEU A 198 7.83 -51.03 -4.47
C LEU A 198 6.52 -50.96 -5.27
N VAL A 199 6.60 -50.95 -6.61
CA VAL A 199 5.42 -50.94 -7.48
C VAL A 199 4.63 -52.25 -7.36
N ASP A 200 5.33 -53.39 -7.35
CA ASP A 200 4.72 -54.70 -7.20
C ASP A 200 4.03 -54.85 -5.83
N ASP A 201 4.63 -54.35 -4.75
CA ASP A 201 4.04 -54.32 -3.41
C ASP A 201 2.77 -53.46 -3.37
N LEU A 202 2.78 -52.29 -4.03
CA LEU A 202 1.60 -51.43 -4.14
C LEU A 202 0.45 -52.11 -4.90
N ILE A 203 0.75 -52.86 -5.96
CA ILE A 203 -0.26 -53.64 -6.70
C ILE A 203 -0.75 -54.82 -5.85
N ALA A 204 0.15 -55.57 -5.23
CA ALA A 204 -0.19 -56.72 -4.39
C ALA A 204 -1.03 -56.34 -3.17
N SER A 205 -0.87 -55.10 -2.66
CA SER A 205 -1.69 -54.56 -1.57
C SER A 205 -3.16 -54.30 -1.96
N GLY A 206 -3.47 -54.25 -3.25
CA GLY A 206 -4.79 -53.89 -3.77
C GLY A 206 -5.12 -52.40 -3.72
N ILE A 207 -4.17 -51.55 -3.29
CA ILE A 207 -4.34 -50.08 -3.27
C ILE A 207 -4.35 -49.49 -4.67
N ILE A 208 -3.61 -50.10 -5.61
CA ILE A 208 -3.64 -49.78 -7.03
C ILE A 208 -3.84 -51.06 -7.86
N SER A 209 -4.46 -50.93 -9.03
CA SER A 209 -4.77 -52.07 -9.90
C SER A 209 -3.76 -52.27 -11.04
N ASP A 210 -3.02 -51.23 -11.41
CA ASP A 210 -2.05 -51.27 -12.49
C ASP A 210 -0.91 -50.24 -12.28
N PRO A 211 0.30 -50.45 -12.86
CA PRO A 211 1.44 -49.56 -12.70
C PRO A 211 1.20 -48.09 -13.13
N ARG A 212 0.21 -47.81 -13.98
CA ARG A 212 -0.12 -46.43 -14.41
C ARG A 212 -0.78 -45.62 -13.30
N MET A 213 -1.25 -46.27 -12.24
CA MET A 213 -1.82 -45.63 -11.05
C MET A 213 -0.76 -45.20 -10.02
N ILE A 214 0.52 -45.20 -10.39
CA ILE A 214 1.60 -44.65 -9.59
C ILE A 214 1.60 -43.12 -9.74
N TYR A 215 1.20 -42.39 -8.70
CA TYR A 215 1.02 -40.93 -8.74
C TYR A 215 2.17 -40.13 -8.12
N PHE A 216 3.36 -40.72 -8.04
CA PHE A 216 4.54 -40.05 -7.48
C PHE A 216 4.77 -38.67 -8.12
N ASP A 217 5.24 -37.73 -7.30
CA ASP A 217 5.48 -36.33 -7.68
C ASP A 217 6.45 -36.21 -8.87
N VAL A 218 7.43 -37.12 -8.91
CA VAL A 218 8.33 -37.39 -10.02
C VAL A 218 8.53 -38.90 -10.14
N ARG A 219 8.55 -39.45 -11.36
CA ARG A 219 8.66 -40.90 -11.58
C ARG A 219 9.45 -41.26 -12.83
N PRO A 220 10.05 -42.47 -12.91
CA PRO A 220 10.41 -43.06 -14.19
C PRO A 220 9.14 -43.41 -14.97
N SER A 221 9.08 -43.10 -16.26
CA SER A 221 7.95 -43.51 -17.09
C SER A 221 7.87 -45.04 -17.20
N ALA A 222 6.65 -45.57 -17.21
CA ALA A 222 6.38 -47.00 -17.36
C ALA A 222 6.63 -47.52 -18.79
N HIS A 223 6.71 -46.62 -19.77
CA HIS A 223 6.70 -46.98 -21.19
C HIS A 223 7.84 -46.35 -22.01
N LYS A 224 8.51 -45.34 -21.44
CA LYS A 224 9.63 -44.62 -22.07
C LYS A 224 10.78 -44.49 -21.08
N PRO A 225 12.05 -44.44 -21.54
CA PRO A 225 13.18 -44.16 -20.66
C PRO A 225 13.24 -42.66 -20.36
N THR A 226 12.26 -42.15 -19.62
CA THR A 226 12.15 -40.73 -19.26
C THR A 226 11.95 -40.57 -17.76
N VAL A 227 12.45 -39.48 -17.22
CA VAL A 227 12.04 -38.95 -15.91
C VAL A 227 10.86 -38.01 -16.13
N GLU A 228 9.76 -38.24 -15.43
CA GLU A 228 8.48 -37.57 -15.61
C GLU A 228 8.12 -36.74 -14.38
N LEU A 229 7.97 -35.44 -14.56
CA LEU A 229 7.51 -34.49 -13.54
C LEU A 229 5.99 -34.35 -13.59
N ARG A 230 5.29 -34.53 -12.46
CA ARG A 230 3.80 -34.45 -12.41
C ARG A 230 3.26 -33.42 -11.43
N VAL A 231 4.15 -32.74 -10.72
CA VAL A 231 3.83 -31.72 -9.71
C VAL A 231 3.16 -30.46 -10.27
N PRO A 232 3.58 -29.87 -11.41
CA PRO A 232 3.07 -28.59 -11.87
C PRO A 232 1.56 -28.55 -12.10
N ASP A 233 0.94 -27.43 -11.73
CA ASP A 233 -0.41 -27.10 -12.23
C ASP A 233 -0.35 -26.87 -13.75
N ALA A 234 -1.48 -27.06 -14.44
CA ALA A 234 -1.63 -26.55 -15.79
C ALA A 234 -1.38 -25.03 -15.81
N CYS A 235 -0.61 -24.56 -16.78
CA CYS A 235 -0.11 -23.18 -16.80
C CYS A 235 -0.83 -22.34 -17.88
N PRO A 236 -1.50 -21.23 -17.51
CA PRO A 236 -2.22 -20.45 -18.51
C PRO A 236 -1.25 -19.88 -19.56
N GLY A 237 -0.11 -19.34 -19.14
CA GLY A 237 0.93 -18.86 -20.05
C GLY A 237 1.85 -19.98 -20.53
N LEU A 238 2.09 -20.02 -21.85
CA LEU A 238 3.03 -20.94 -22.50
C LEU A 238 4.46 -20.75 -21.99
N ASP A 239 4.83 -19.52 -21.68
CA ASP A 239 6.17 -19.15 -21.22
C ASP A 239 6.53 -19.79 -19.88
N GLU A 240 5.56 -19.91 -18.97
CA GLU A 240 5.75 -20.62 -17.70
C GLU A 240 5.95 -22.12 -17.93
N VAL A 241 5.27 -22.74 -18.91
CA VAL A 241 5.48 -24.15 -19.30
C VAL A 241 6.91 -24.38 -19.79
N VAL A 242 7.37 -23.53 -20.72
CA VAL A 242 8.73 -23.63 -21.30
C VAL A 242 9.80 -23.41 -20.23
N LEU A 243 9.58 -22.46 -19.32
CA LEU A 243 10.47 -22.22 -18.18
C LEU A 243 10.57 -23.46 -17.29
N ILE A 244 9.44 -24.04 -16.87
CA ILE A 244 9.40 -25.24 -16.03
C ILE A 244 10.09 -26.41 -16.73
N ALA A 245 9.83 -26.60 -18.04
CA ALA A 245 10.44 -27.66 -18.82
C ALA A 245 11.97 -27.51 -18.92
N GLY A 246 12.46 -26.29 -19.15
CA GLY A 246 13.90 -25.98 -19.19
C GLY A 246 14.60 -26.23 -17.86
N LEU A 247 13.98 -25.79 -16.76
CA LEU A 247 14.52 -26.00 -15.41
C LEU A 247 14.54 -27.47 -15.02
N PHE A 248 13.46 -28.20 -15.33
CA PHE A 248 13.40 -29.63 -15.05
C PHE A 248 14.40 -30.42 -15.89
N ARG A 249 14.55 -30.09 -17.19
CA ARG A 249 15.59 -30.66 -18.06
C ARG A 249 16.99 -30.44 -17.50
N ALA A 250 17.30 -29.22 -17.05
CA ALA A 250 18.59 -28.90 -16.46
C ALA A 250 18.84 -29.63 -15.13
N LEU A 251 17.81 -29.77 -14.28
CA LEU A 251 17.89 -30.57 -13.05
C LEU A 251 18.20 -32.04 -13.36
N VAL A 252 17.45 -32.64 -14.29
CA VAL A 252 17.68 -34.03 -14.71
C VAL A 252 19.07 -34.20 -15.29
N ALA A 253 19.54 -33.26 -16.12
CA ALA A 253 20.90 -33.29 -16.67
C ALA A 253 21.98 -33.24 -15.58
N ARG A 254 21.84 -32.34 -14.59
CA ARG A 254 22.79 -32.20 -13.48
C ARG A 254 22.88 -33.48 -12.65
N GLU A 255 21.73 -34.04 -12.27
CA GLU A 255 21.70 -35.27 -11.48
C GLU A 255 22.17 -36.48 -12.28
N PHE A 256 21.89 -36.50 -13.59
CA PHE A 256 22.37 -37.52 -14.51
C PHE A 256 23.91 -37.50 -14.66
N GLU A 257 24.57 -36.34 -14.70
CA GLU A 257 26.05 -36.27 -14.82
C GLU A 257 26.80 -37.01 -13.70
N SER A 258 26.15 -37.26 -12.57
CA SER A 258 26.76 -37.90 -11.40
C SER A 258 25.95 -39.08 -10.85
N TRP A 259 25.06 -39.67 -11.64
CA TRP A 259 24.10 -40.67 -11.16
C TRP A 259 24.75 -41.95 -10.62
N GLU A 260 25.89 -42.36 -11.16
CA GLU A 260 26.67 -43.53 -10.70
C GLU A 260 27.42 -43.28 -9.38
N ARG A 261 27.57 -42.02 -8.96
CA ARG A 261 28.22 -41.66 -7.70
C ARG A 261 27.23 -41.78 -6.54
N PRO A 262 27.67 -42.02 -5.30
CA PRO A 262 26.78 -41.99 -4.14
C PRO A 262 26.00 -40.66 -4.08
N ALA A 263 24.69 -40.75 -3.88
CA ALA A 263 23.83 -39.58 -3.78
C ALA A 263 24.18 -38.74 -2.54
N PRO A 264 24.04 -37.41 -2.58
CA PRO A 264 24.08 -36.60 -1.38
C PRO A 264 22.93 -36.98 -0.43
N PRO A 265 23.05 -36.74 0.88
CA PRO A 265 21.97 -37.01 1.82
C PRO A 265 20.69 -36.27 1.43
N ALA A 266 19.60 -37.02 1.21
CA ALA A 266 18.30 -36.45 0.87
C ALA A 266 17.68 -35.73 2.09
N PRO A 267 16.94 -34.63 1.88
CA PRO A 267 16.08 -34.06 2.91
C PRO A 267 15.09 -35.11 3.43
N ARG A 268 14.80 -35.09 4.73
CA ARG A 268 13.84 -36.02 5.34
C ARG A 268 12.44 -35.82 4.73
N ALA A 269 11.71 -36.91 4.51
CA ALA A 269 10.36 -36.89 3.91
C ALA A 269 9.39 -35.85 4.50
N PRO A 270 9.32 -35.61 5.84
CA PRO A 270 8.46 -34.55 6.38
C PRO A 270 8.81 -33.15 5.90
N LEU A 271 10.08 -32.86 5.61
CA LEU A 271 10.52 -31.57 5.09
C LEU A 271 10.15 -31.40 3.61
N LEU A 272 10.27 -32.47 2.81
CA LEU A 272 9.82 -32.47 1.41
C LEU A 272 8.32 -32.18 1.33
N ARG A 273 7.51 -32.88 2.15
CA ARG A 273 6.06 -32.63 2.25
C ARG A 273 5.76 -31.20 2.69
N ALA A 274 6.50 -30.69 3.68
CA ALA A 274 6.32 -29.31 4.15
C ALA A 274 6.67 -28.26 3.09
N ALA A 275 7.72 -28.50 2.28
CA ALA A 275 8.10 -27.63 1.18
C ALA A 275 7.03 -27.62 0.09
N MET A 276 6.53 -28.79 -0.29
CA MET A 276 5.44 -28.95 -1.26
C MET A 276 4.16 -28.23 -0.79
N TRP A 277 3.77 -28.43 0.47
CA TRP A 277 2.63 -27.72 1.05
C TRP A 277 2.82 -26.20 1.06
N ARG A 278 4.02 -25.72 1.41
CA ARG A 278 4.34 -24.29 1.43
C ARG A 278 4.29 -23.68 0.02
N ALA A 279 4.82 -24.37 -0.98
CA ALA A 279 4.70 -23.96 -2.38
C ALA A 279 3.24 -23.94 -2.84
N ALA A 280 2.46 -24.97 -2.50
CA ALA A 280 1.03 -24.99 -2.80
C ALA A 280 0.27 -23.83 -2.12
N ARG A 281 0.63 -23.48 -0.88
CA ARG A 281 0.00 -22.38 -0.14
C ARG A 281 0.33 -21.02 -0.75
N SER A 282 1.59 -20.79 -1.07
CA SER A 282 2.11 -19.44 -1.27
C SER A 282 2.47 -19.09 -2.71
N GLY A 283 2.68 -20.07 -3.58
CA GLY A 283 3.17 -19.82 -4.94
C GLY A 283 4.46 -19.01 -4.93
N LEU A 284 4.53 -17.97 -5.76
CA LEU A 284 5.65 -17.04 -5.85
C LEU A 284 5.52 -15.84 -4.90
N GLU A 285 4.38 -15.70 -4.24
CA GLU A 285 3.98 -14.50 -3.49
C GLU A 285 4.51 -14.48 -2.05
N SER A 286 5.14 -15.56 -1.59
CA SER A 286 5.72 -15.64 -0.25
C SER A 286 7.00 -16.49 -0.22
N ASP A 287 7.38 -16.95 0.97
CA ASP A 287 8.59 -17.74 1.18
C ASP A 287 8.42 -19.19 0.71
N LEU A 288 9.48 -19.74 0.11
CA LEU A 288 9.70 -21.16 -0.12
C LEU A 288 10.74 -21.70 0.85
N LEU A 289 10.88 -23.03 0.94
CA LEU A 289 12.00 -23.64 1.67
C LEU A 289 13.21 -23.77 0.75
N ASP A 290 14.39 -23.52 1.27
CA ASP A 290 15.66 -23.63 0.56
C ASP A 290 16.27 -25.03 0.72
N LEU A 291 15.47 -26.10 0.57
CA LEU A 291 15.84 -27.47 0.95
C LEU A 291 17.23 -27.97 0.49
N PRO A 292 17.73 -27.61 -0.71
CA PRO A 292 19.08 -27.98 -1.13
C PRO A 292 20.20 -27.43 -0.22
N SER A 293 19.97 -26.27 0.41
CA SER A 293 20.95 -25.61 1.29
C SER A 293 20.54 -25.61 2.77
N SER A 294 19.27 -25.35 3.08
CA SER A 294 18.75 -25.16 4.44
C SER A 294 17.22 -25.34 4.51
N PRO A 295 16.65 -25.91 5.59
CA PRO A 295 15.19 -25.96 5.77
C PRO A 295 14.57 -24.59 6.13
N LYS A 296 15.33 -23.49 6.01
CA LYS A 296 14.86 -22.15 6.35
C LYS A 296 13.98 -21.58 5.21
N PRO A 297 12.97 -20.78 5.57
CA PRO A 297 12.20 -20.04 4.59
C PRO A 297 13.05 -18.93 3.96
N VAL A 298 12.94 -18.78 2.65
CA VAL A 298 13.53 -17.67 1.87
C VAL A 298 12.49 -17.19 0.85
N PRO A 299 12.51 -15.92 0.41
CA PRO A 299 11.57 -15.44 -0.61
C PRO A 299 11.61 -16.31 -1.86
N ALA A 300 10.45 -16.64 -2.45
CA ALA A 300 10.36 -17.52 -3.61
C ALA A 300 11.29 -17.08 -4.76
N ALA A 301 11.33 -15.78 -5.05
CA ALA A 301 12.22 -15.22 -6.08
C ALA A 301 13.71 -15.51 -5.81
N VAL A 302 14.14 -15.53 -4.55
CA VAL A 302 15.52 -15.84 -4.17
C VAL A 302 15.79 -17.34 -4.34
N ALA A 303 14.88 -18.21 -3.91
CA ALA A 303 15.01 -19.65 -4.09
C ALA A 303 15.13 -20.03 -5.57
N VAL A 304 14.22 -19.53 -6.41
CA VAL A 304 14.18 -19.87 -7.84
C VAL A 304 15.36 -19.29 -8.59
N ARG A 305 15.78 -18.04 -8.31
CA ARG A 305 16.99 -17.46 -8.94
C ARG A 305 18.23 -18.28 -8.60
N ARG A 306 18.37 -18.71 -7.35
CA ARG A 306 19.48 -19.58 -6.95
C ARG A 306 19.46 -20.92 -7.69
N MET A 307 18.29 -21.55 -7.83
CA MET A 307 18.16 -22.76 -8.65
C MET A 307 18.66 -22.53 -10.08
N VAL A 308 18.29 -21.41 -10.70
CA VAL A 308 18.76 -21.06 -12.05
C VAL A 308 20.26 -20.83 -12.10
N ASP A 309 20.81 -20.10 -11.12
CA ASP A 309 22.26 -19.85 -11.02
C ASP A 309 23.05 -21.16 -10.85
N GLU A 310 22.53 -22.10 -10.05
CA GLU A 310 23.15 -23.42 -9.84
C GLU A 310 23.05 -24.34 -11.05
N LEU A 311 21.99 -24.20 -11.86
CA LEU A 311 21.76 -24.97 -13.08
C LEU A 311 22.38 -24.33 -14.33
N ARG A 312 23.03 -23.17 -14.18
CA ARG A 312 23.62 -22.43 -15.29
C ARG A 312 24.54 -23.28 -16.18
N PRO A 313 25.44 -24.15 -15.66
CA PRO A 313 26.29 -24.97 -16.52
C PRO A 313 25.49 -25.88 -17.47
N GLN A 314 24.43 -26.52 -16.97
CA GLN A 314 23.56 -27.40 -17.76
C GLN A 314 22.72 -26.59 -18.75
N LEU A 315 22.22 -25.43 -18.34
CA LEU A 315 21.47 -24.51 -19.20
C LEU A 315 22.34 -23.94 -20.33
N GLU A 316 23.59 -23.58 -20.06
CA GLU A 316 24.55 -23.12 -21.09
C GLU A 316 24.93 -24.25 -22.04
N ALA A 317 25.16 -25.47 -21.53
CA ALA A 317 25.44 -26.65 -22.35
C ALA A 317 24.28 -27.00 -23.30
N ALA A 318 23.03 -26.78 -22.86
CA ALA A 318 21.83 -26.98 -23.66
C ALA A 318 21.49 -25.80 -24.60
N GLY A 319 22.17 -24.65 -24.46
CA GLY A 319 21.84 -23.42 -25.18
C GLY A 319 20.61 -22.67 -24.64
N ASP A 320 20.07 -23.08 -23.51
CA ASP A 320 18.80 -22.57 -22.94
C ASP A 320 18.98 -21.37 -22.00
N TRP A 321 20.19 -21.08 -21.54
CA TRP A 321 20.45 -20.10 -20.48
C TRP A 321 19.80 -18.74 -20.74
N GLY A 322 19.96 -18.20 -21.95
CA GLY A 322 19.41 -16.90 -22.32
C GLY A 322 17.87 -16.86 -22.18
N MET A 323 17.19 -17.86 -22.76
CA MET A 323 15.74 -17.98 -22.71
C MET A 323 15.25 -18.20 -21.27
N VAL A 324 15.83 -19.14 -20.54
CA VAL A 324 15.40 -19.45 -19.16
C VAL A 324 15.57 -18.25 -18.23
N ASN A 325 16.68 -17.52 -18.34
CA ASN A 325 16.92 -16.32 -17.53
C ASN A 325 15.93 -15.18 -17.85
N GLU A 326 15.60 -14.98 -19.13
CA GLU A 326 14.60 -14.02 -19.57
C GLU A 326 13.20 -14.39 -19.07
N LEU A 327 12.75 -15.62 -19.35
CA LEU A 327 11.45 -16.14 -18.92
C LEU A 327 11.30 -16.13 -17.39
N LEU A 328 12.36 -16.47 -16.65
CA LEU A 328 12.35 -16.38 -15.19
C LEU A 328 12.15 -14.93 -14.73
N THR A 329 12.88 -14.00 -15.34
CA THR A 329 12.78 -12.57 -14.97
C THR A 329 11.38 -12.04 -15.22
N GLU A 330 10.77 -12.39 -16.35
CA GLU A 330 9.40 -12.00 -16.67
C GLU A 330 8.35 -12.67 -15.77
N THR A 331 8.50 -13.97 -15.48
CA THR A 331 7.59 -14.71 -14.60
C THR A 331 7.61 -14.16 -13.18
N LEU A 332 8.81 -13.91 -12.62
CA LEU A 332 8.95 -13.27 -11.31
C LEU A 332 8.39 -11.84 -11.32
N GLY A 333 8.57 -11.10 -12.42
CA GLY A 333 8.06 -9.73 -12.57
C GLY A 333 6.55 -9.63 -12.68
N ARG A 334 5.86 -10.67 -13.16
CA ARG A 334 4.39 -10.71 -13.30
C ARG A 334 3.67 -11.36 -12.09
N GLY A 335 4.40 -12.15 -11.31
CA GLY A 335 3.84 -13.01 -10.26
C GLY A 335 3.13 -14.26 -10.82
N SER A 336 2.72 -15.17 -9.93
CA SER A 336 2.07 -16.43 -10.30
C SER A 336 0.72 -16.21 -10.98
N TRP A 337 0.24 -17.22 -11.71
CA TRP A 337 -1.08 -17.18 -12.30
C TRP A 337 -2.19 -17.21 -11.24
N ALA A 338 -1.94 -17.77 -10.06
CA ALA A 338 -2.83 -17.65 -8.92
C ALA A 338 -3.00 -16.19 -8.45
N SER A 339 -1.91 -15.44 -8.37
CA SER A 339 -1.94 -14.02 -8.04
C SER A 339 -2.64 -13.18 -9.11
N ARG A 340 -2.43 -13.49 -10.40
CA ARG A 340 -3.13 -12.84 -11.52
C ARG A 340 -4.64 -13.04 -11.46
N GLN A 341 -5.09 -14.25 -11.14
CA GLN A 341 -6.52 -14.56 -10.96
C GLN A 341 -7.15 -13.77 -9.82
N ARG A 342 -6.50 -13.71 -8.65
CA ARG A 342 -6.99 -12.89 -7.53
C ARG A 342 -7.10 -11.41 -7.89
N ARG A 343 -6.12 -10.86 -8.60
CA ARG A 343 -6.17 -9.48 -9.12
C ARG A 343 -7.35 -9.27 -10.07
N ALA A 344 -7.64 -10.24 -10.92
CA ALA A 344 -8.79 -10.16 -11.82
C ALA A 344 -10.12 -10.10 -11.04
N TYR A 345 -10.26 -10.92 -10.00
CA TYR A 345 -11.41 -10.90 -9.11
C TYR A 345 -11.54 -9.58 -8.33
N GLU A 346 -10.45 -9.08 -7.74
CA GLU A 346 -10.43 -7.87 -6.91
C GLU A 346 -10.93 -6.61 -7.65
N ARG A 347 -10.80 -6.55 -8.99
CA ARG A 347 -11.25 -5.40 -9.80
C ARG A 347 -12.75 -5.12 -9.70
N ARG A 348 -13.59 -6.16 -9.65
CA ARG A 348 -15.07 -6.04 -9.70
C ARG A 348 -15.82 -7.02 -8.80
N GLY A 349 -15.13 -7.92 -8.11
CA GLY A 349 -15.71 -8.99 -7.31
C GLY A 349 -16.43 -10.06 -8.13
N ARG A 350 -15.98 -10.36 -9.36
CA ARG A 350 -16.64 -11.31 -10.28
C ARG A 350 -15.70 -12.43 -10.71
N LEU A 351 -16.09 -13.68 -10.47
CA LEU A 351 -15.34 -14.86 -10.94
C LEU A 351 -15.30 -14.98 -12.47
N ALA A 352 -16.27 -14.40 -13.17
CA ALA A 352 -16.25 -14.29 -14.63
C ALA A 352 -14.98 -13.58 -15.15
N ASP A 353 -14.51 -12.54 -14.45
CA ASP A 353 -13.29 -11.81 -14.83
C ASP A 353 -12.04 -12.68 -14.65
N VAL A 354 -12.07 -13.63 -13.70
CA VAL A 354 -11.02 -14.63 -13.49
C VAL A 354 -10.97 -15.60 -14.66
N VAL A 355 -12.12 -16.13 -15.08
CA VAL A 355 -12.22 -17.04 -16.22
C VAL A 355 -11.78 -16.35 -17.51
N ASP A 356 -12.22 -15.11 -17.75
CA ASP A 356 -11.82 -14.33 -18.92
C ASP A 356 -10.29 -14.08 -18.93
N THR A 357 -9.68 -13.84 -17.77
CA THR A 357 -8.22 -13.71 -17.63
C THR A 357 -7.48 -15.02 -17.95
N LEU A 358 -8.02 -16.15 -17.51
CA LEU A 358 -7.46 -17.48 -17.80
C LEU A 358 -7.56 -17.82 -19.29
N LEU A 359 -8.72 -17.57 -19.92
CA LEU A 359 -8.92 -17.75 -21.36
C LEU A 359 -7.93 -16.92 -22.18
N ALA A 360 -7.75 -15.64 -21.83
CA ALA A 360 -6.79 -14.76 -22.51
C ALA A 360 -5.34 -15.24 -22.33
N GLY A 361 -5.00 -15.67 -21.11
CA GLY A 361 -3.68 -16.25 -20.81
C GLY A 361 -3.39 -17.49 -21.63
N THR A 362 -4.32 -18.45 -21.64
CA THR A 362 -4.22 -19.69 -22.42
C THR A 362 -4.12 -19.43 -23.92
N GLY A 363 -4.88 -18.45 -24.42
CA GLY A 363 -4.90 -18.01 -25.82
C GLY A 363 -3.65 -17.24 -26.31
N GLY A 364 -2.73 -16.87 -25.42
CA GLY A 364 -1.51 -16.13 -25.76
C GLY A 364 -1.69 -14.63 -25.94
N ASP A 365 -2.87 -14.07 -25.63
CA ASP A 365 -3.10 -12.62 -25.64
C ASP A 365 -2.56 -11.98 -24.35
N GLN A 366 -1.23 -11.89 -24.27
CA GLN A 366 -0.52 -11.23 -23.19
C GLN A 366 -0.75 -9.70 -23.16
N ARG A 367 -1.34 -9.09 -24.21
CA ARG A 367 -1.59 -7.64 -24.26
C ARG A 367 -2.73 -7.21 -23.33
N THR A 368 -3.67 -8.09 -23.04
CA THR A 368 -4.74 -7.85 -22.07
C THR A 368 -4.28 -8.08 -20.61
N ALA A 369 -3.14 -8.75 -20.43
CA ALA A 369 -2.42 -8.89 -19.16
C ALA A 369 -1.37 -7.80 -18.90
N GLN A 370 -1.12 -6.90 -19.87
CA GLN A 370 -0.20 -5.77 -19.76
C GLN A 370 -0.84 -4.59 -19.02
N VAL A 371 -1.20 -4.78 -17.75
CA VAL A 371 -1.47 -3.69 -16.82
C VAL A 371 -0.79 -4.02 -15.49
N LEU A 372 0.35 -3.36 -15.28
CA LEU A 372 0.93 -2.88 -14.01
C LEU A 372 1.95 -3.74 -13.22
N ILE A 373 3.11 -3.07 -13.05
CA ILE A 373 4.08 -3.03 -11.93
C ILE A 373 5.14 -4.14 -11.85
N GLY A 374 6.41 -3.73 -11.85
CA GLY A 374 7.55 -4.57 -11.52
C GLY A 374 7.37 -5.20 -10.14
N ALA A 375 7.12 -6.51 -10.11
CA ALA A 375 6.74 -7.23 -8.90
C ALA A 375 7.89 -7.36 -7.90
N THR A 376 7.80 -6.56 -6.85
CA THR A 376 8.20 -6.96 -5.50
C THR A 376 6.91 -7.21 -4.70
N PRO A 377 6.86 -8.20 -3.77
CA PRO A 377 5.65 -8.49 -2.98
C PRO A 377 5.03 -7.27 -2.29
N THR A 378 5.86 -6.26 -2.03
CA THR A 378 5.48 -4.98 -1.43
C THR A 378 4.61 -4.10 -2.34
N LEU A 379 4.56 -4.30 -3.67
CA LEU A 379 3.84 -3.43 -4.62
C LEU A 379 2.66 -4.11 -5.33
N THR A 380 2.40 -5.38 -5.04
CA THR A 380 1.33 -6.15 -5.69
C THR A 380 -0.04 -5.50 -5.45
N GLY A 381 -0.73 -5.09 -6.52
CA GLY A 381 -2.07 -4.49 -6.47
C GLY A 381 -2.09 -3.00 -6.11
N TYR A 382 -0.96 -2.29 -6.25
CA TYR A 382 -0.90 -0.85 -5.97
C TYR A 382 -1.59 -0.01 -7.07
N GLU A 383 -2.77 0.55 -6.78
CA GLU A 383 -3.49 1.46 -7.69
C GLU A 383 -3.90 2.77 -7.00
N GLY A 384 -3.05 3.80 -7.10
CA GLY A 384 -3.32 5.12 -6.55
C GLY A 384 -4.16 6.02 -7.46
N THR A 385 -4.82 7.01 -6.87
CA THR A 385 -5.54 8.09 -7.58
C THR A 385 -4.70 9.35 -7.55
N ASP A 386 -4.39 9.93 -8.72
CA ASP A 386 -3.49 11.09 -8.85
C ASP A 386 -2.21 10.92 -8.00
N ASP A 387 -1.64 9.71 -8.04
CA ASP A 387 -0.61 9.27 -7.09
C ASP A 387 0.70 10.07 -7.23
N GLU A 388 1.23 10.49 -6.08
CA GLU A 388 2.44 11.31 -6.03
C GLU A 388 3.72 10.47 -6.13
N ALA A 389 3.66 9.15 -5.91
CA ALA A 389 4.81 8.26 -6.01
C ALA A 389 4.82 7.44 -7.29
N PHE A 390 3.65 7.16 -7.88
CA PHE A 390 3.50 6.32 -9.07
C PHE A 390 2.84 7.08 -10.23
N THR A 391 3.19 6.68 -11.46
CA THR A 391 2.51 7.13 -12.68
C THR A 391 2.45 5.96 -13.64
N ASN A 392 1.25 5.59 -14.10
CA ASN A 392 1.03 4.43 -14.97
C ASN A 392 1.69 3.14 -14.44
N GLY A 393 1.70 2.96 -13.10
CA GLY A 393 2.32 1.82 -12.42
C GLY A 393 3.82 1.84 -12.22
N TRP A 394 4.49 2.89 -12.66
CA TRP A 394 5.93 3.04 -12.47
C TRP A 394 6.19 4.05 -11.37
N PRO A 395 7.12 3.78 -10.44
CA PRO A 395 7.60 4.79 -9.53
C PRO A 395 8.07 6.01 -10.32
N ARG A 396 7.60 7.20 -9.94
CA ARG A 396 8.12 8.46 -10.47
C ARG A 396 9.63 8.54 -10.19
N PRO A 397 10.41 9.27 -10.99
CA PRO A 397 11.86 9.34 -10.83
C PRO A 397 12.35 9.66 -9.41
N ALA A 398 11.65 10.58 -8.72
CA ALA A 398 11.94 10.95 -7.33
C ALA A 398 11.77 9.79 -6.34
N TYR A 399 10.83 8.88 -6.62
CA TYR A 399 10.49 7.75 -5.75
C TYR A 399 11.22 6.46 -6.08
N ARG A 400 11.79 6.32 -7.28
CA ARG A 400 12.39 5.06 -7.75
C ARG A 400 13.33 4.42 -6.72
N ARG A 401 14.32 5.18 -6.23
CA ARG A 401 15.29 4.63 -5.27
C ARG A 401 14.68 4.31 -3.89
N VAL A 402 13.69 5.10 -3.44
CA VAL A 402 12.96 4.82 -2.20
C VAL A 402 12.21 3.51 -2.34
N ILE A 403 11.49 3.33 -3.45
CA ILE A 403 10.73 2.11 -3.74
C ILE A 403 11.65 0.90 -3.92
N ASP A 404 12.82 1.06 -4.54
CA ASP A 404 13.82 -0.01 -4.68
C ASP A 404 14.31 -0.51 -3.31
N VAL A 405 14.59 0.40 -2.36
CA VAL A 405 15.00 0.03 -0.99
C VAL A 405 13.87 -0.68 -0.23
N LEU A 406 12.66 -0.11 -0.24
CA LEU A 406 11.50 -0.72 0.44
C LEU A 406 11.16 -2.09 -0.14
N SER A 407 11.26 -2.22 -1.45
CA SER A 407 11.13 -3.48 -2.20
C SER A 407 12.18 -4.50 -1.78
N GLY A 408 13.45 -4.09 -1.68
CA GLY A 408 14.56 -4.95 -1.28
C GLY A 408 14.48 -5.43 0.18
N LEU A 409 13.95 -4.62 1.10
CA LEU A 409 13.70 -5.02 2.48
C LEU A 409 12.57 -6.06 2.57
N GLY A 410 11.51 -5.87 1.79
CA GLY A 410 10.34 -6.72 1.75
C GLY A 410 9.45 -6.63 3.01
N PRO A 411 8.23 -7.20 2.97
CA PRO A 411 7.23 -7.00 4.02
C PRO A 411 7.64 -7.44 5.42
N ALA A 412 8.39 -8.55 5.53
CA ALA A 412 8.78 -9.09 6.83
C ALA A 412 9.75 -8.17 7.57
N GLU A 413 10.70 -7.57 6.86
CA GLU A 413 11.65 -6.64 7.45
C GLU A 413 11.00 -5.29 7.72
N LEU A 414 10.12 -4.80 6.82
CA LEU A 414 9.35 -3.59 7.06
C LEU A 414 8.49 -3.68 8.33
N ARG A 415 7.86 -4.83 8.61
CA ARG A 415 7.17 -5.06 9.90
C ARG A 415 8.09 -4.95 11.10
N LYS A 416 9.34 -5.41 11.01
CA LYS A 416 10.32 -5.21 12.10
C LYS A 416 10.68 -3.74 12.26
N ARG A 417 10.79 -2.98 11.15
CA ARG A 417 11.02 -1.53 11.21
C ARG A 417 9.83 -0.79 11.84
N GLU A 418 8.59 -1.23 11.58
CA GLU A 418 7.40 -0.72 12.28
C GLU A 418 7.43 -1.00 13.78
N GLN A 419 7.85 -2.20 14.19
CA GLN A 419 8.00 -2.54 15.62
C GLN A 419 9.07 -1.69 16.30
N ALA A 420 10.23 -1.52 15.65
CA ALA A 420 11.31 -0.67 16.14
C ALA A 420 10.88 0.81 16.24
N ARG A 421 10.13 1.31 15.24
CA ARG A 421 9.49 2.63 15.27
C ARG A 421 8.59 2.78 16.49
N ASP A 422 7.70 1.81 16.73
CA ASP A 422 6.73 1.89 17.83
C ASP A 422 7.42 1.84 19.20
N GLU A 423 8.48 1.04 19.33
CA GLU A 423 9.33 1.00 20.53
C GLU A 423 10.03 2.33 20.79
N GLU A 424 10.63 2.92 19.75
CA GLU A 424 11.33 4.19 19.85
C GLU A 424 10.36 5.35 20.18
N GLN A 425 9.17 5.37 19.58
CA GLN A 425 8.13 6.33 19.91
C GLN A 425 7.70 6.21 21.38
N ARG A 426 7.49 4.97 21.88
CA ARG A 426 7.19 4.74 23.31
C ARG A 426 8.29 5.26 24.21
N ALA A 427 9.56 4.98 23.89
CA ALA A 427 10.71 5.41 24.67
C ALA A 427 10.86 6.93 24.74
N ARG A 428 10.51 7.64 23.65
CA ARG A 428 10.57 9.10 23.55
C ARG A 428 9.28 9.81 24.01
N GLY A 429 8.25 9.06 24.40
CA GLY A 429 6.96 9.62 24.79
C GLY A 429 6.23 10.35 23.65
N VAL A 430 6.43 9.90 22.40
CA VAL A 430 5.72 10.45 21.23
C VAL A 430 4.29 9.96 21.26
N THR A 431 3.43 10.73 21.90
CA THR A 431 2.05 10.34 22.16
C THR A 431 1.06 11.38 21.66
N PHE A 432 -0.19 10.95 21.52
CA PHE A 432 -1.34 11.78 21.24
C PHE A 432 -2.56 11.28 22.02
N SER A 433 -3.46 12.20 22.38
CA SER A 433 -4.74 11.86 23.01
C SER A 433 -5.89 12.18 22.07
N VAL A 434 -6.83 11.24 21.94
CA VAL A 434 -8.08 11.45 21.19
C VAL A 434 -9.12 12.02 22.15
N SER A 435 -9.81 13.09 21.73
CA SER A 435 -10.86 13.72 22.54
C SER A 435 -11.94 12.68 22.92
N GLY A 436 -12.20 12.51 24.22
CA GLY A 436 -13.16 11.54 24.75
C GLY A 436 -12.59 10.20 25.19
N GLU A 437 -11.31 9.90 24.93
CA GLU A 437 -10.63 8.71 25.43
C GLU A 437 -9.62 9.05 26.53
N SER A 438 -9.59 8.25 27.61
CA SER A 438 -8.61 8.37 28.69
C SER A 438 -7.26 7.70 28.37
N SER A 439 -7.15 7.02 27.22
CA SER A 439 -5.94 6.29 26.82
C SER A 439 -5.02 7.13 25.94
N VAL A 440 -3.76 7.25 26.34
CA VAL A 440 -2.69 7.85 25.54
C VAL A 440 -2.24 6.83 24.49
N ARG A 441 -2.29 7.19 23.20
CA ARG A 441 -1.88 6.31 22.10
C ARG A 441 -0.62 6.85 21.43
N LEU A 442 0.11 5.96 20.76
CA LEU A 442 1.20 6.36 19.85
C LEU A 442 0.62 7.09 18.65
N PHE A 443 1.34 8.11 18.18
CA PHE A 443 0.95 8.83 16.98
C PHE A 443 1.28 7.97 15.74
N PRO A 444 0.29 7.54 14.93
CA PRO A 444 0.57 6.65 13.81
C PRO A 444 1.55 7.30 12.82
N PHE A 445 2.64 6.61 12.50
CA PHE A 445 3.70 7.09 11.61
C PHE A 445 4.02 6.02 10.57
N ASP A 446 3.85 6.34 9.30
CA ASP A 446 4.19 5.44 8.21
C ASP A 446 5.66 5.56 7.78
N LEU A 447 6.22 4.43 7.35
CA LEU A 447 7.62 4.23 6.99
C LEU A 447 8.04 4.89 5.66
N VAL A 448 7.09 5.20 4.79
CA VAL A 448 7.34 5.71 3.43
C VAL A 448 7.27 7.24 3.44
N PRO A 449 8.37 7.95 3.11
CA PRO A 449 8.37 9.40 3.09
C PRO A 449 7.52 9.97 1.94
N ARG A 450 6.93 11.14 2.16
CA ARG A 450 6.34 11.97 1.10
C ARG A 450 7.41 12.92 0.55
N LEU A 451 7.64 12.93 -0.75
CA LEU A 451 8.62 13.82 -1.38
C LEU A 451 7.92 15.03 -2.01
N VAL A 452 8.45 16.22 -1.76
CA VAL A 452 8.02 17.47 -2.41
C VAL A 452 9.23 18.07 -3.13
N ALA A 453 9.12 18.21 -4.45
CA ALA A 453 10.20 18.68 -5.30
C ALA A 453 10.52 20.17 -5.06
N ALA A 454 11.75 20.59 -5.38
CA ALA A 454 12.23 21.92 -5.03
C ALA A 454 11.49 23.05 -5.76
N ASP A 455 11.09 22.83 -7.00
CA ASP A 455 10.27 23.75 -7.80
C ASP A 455 8.85 23.89 -7.23
N GLU A 456 8.24 22.78 -6.83
CA GLU A 456 6.94 22.77 -6.15
C GLU A 456 7.03 23.48 -4.80
N TRP A 457 8.04 23.13 -3.99
CA TRP A 457 8.22 23.71 -2.67
C TRP A 457 8.50 25.21 -2.74
N LYS A 458 9.36 25.66 -3.65
CA LYS A 458 9.62 27.09 -3.86
C LYS A 458 8.35 27.87 -4.21
N SER A 459 7.49 27.29 -5.04
CA SER A 459 6.21 27.90 -5.43
C SER A 459 5.25 27.96 -4.23
N LEU A 460 5.17 26.88 -3.46
CA LEU A 460 4.42 26.83 -2.20
C LEU A 460 4.93 27.89 -1.21
N GLN A 461 6.23 28.02 -1.01
CA GLN A 461 6.81 29.00 -0.08
C GLN A 461 6.38 30.44 -0.42
N ALA A 462 6.46 30.83 -1.69
CA ALA A 462 6.06 32.18 -2.13
C ALA A 462 4.59 32.47 -1.84
N GLY A 463 3.70 31.53 -2.16
CA GLY A 463 2.26 31.72 -1.94
C GLY A 463 1.83 31.60 -0.49
N LEU A 464 2.47 30.73 0.31
CA LEU A 464 2.23 30.62 1.75
C LEU A 464 2.60 31.94 2.46
N ILE A 465 3.75 32.54 2.12
CA ILE A 465 4.17 33.85 2.65
C ILE A 465 3.17 34.94 2.27
N GLN A 466 2.76 34.98 0.99
CA GLN A 466 1.77 35.95 0.50
C GLN A 466 0.45 35.84 1.28
N ARG A 467 -0.09 34.63 1.40
CA ARG A 467 -1.34 34.37 2.11
C ARG A 467 -1.26 34.75 3.59
N ALA A 468 -0.15 34.42 4.26
CA ALA A 468 0.06 34.74 5.67
C ALA A 468 0.10 36.25 5.92
N ARG A 469 0.79 37.01 5.05
CA ARG A 469 0.82 38.48 5.07
C ARG A 469 -0.58 39.09 4.90
N ALA A 470 -1.39 38.56 3.98
CA ALA A 470 -2.76 39.04 3.75
C ALA A 470 -3.67 38.76 4.94
N LEU A 471 -3.59 37.56 5.54
CA LEU A 471 -4.34 37.19 6.74
C LEU A 471 -3.96 38.05 7.95
N ASP A 472 -2.66 38.33 8.14
CA ASP A 472 -2.20 39.23 9.20
C ASP A 472 -2.71 40.68 8.99
N ALA A 473 -2.69 41.18 7.75
CA ALA A 473 -3.25 42.48 7.41
C ALA A 473 -4.76 42.54 7.71
N PHE A 474 -5.50 41.48 7.37
CA PHE A 474 -6.91 41.34 7.73
C PHE A 474 -7.13 41.38 9.24
N LEU A 475 -6.37 40.60 10.01
CA LEU A 475 -6.47 40.57 11.47
C LEU A 475 -6.18 41.94 12.10
N ARG A 476 -5.29 42.74 11.52
CA ARG A 476 -5.06 44.12 11.98
C ARG A 476 -6.22 45.05 11.64
N ASP A 477 -6.77 44.94 10.44
CA ASP A 477 -7.86 45.80 9.98
C ASP A 477 -9.18 45.51 10.71
N VAL A 478 -9.52 44.23 10.92
CA VAL A 478 -10.79 43.81 11.53
C VAL A 478 -10.94 44.27 12.98
N TYR A 479 -9.83 44.38 13.71
CA TYR A 479 -9.76 44.93 15.07
C TYR A 479 -9.44 46.44 15.11
N GLY A 480 -9.24 47.06 13.94
CA GLY A 480 -8.91 48.46 13.74
C GLY A 480 -10.09 49.24 13.16
N GLU A 481 -9.85 49.85 12.00
CA GLU A 481 -10.83 50.71 11.30
C GLU A 481 -11.81 49.93 10.42
N ARG A 482 -11.57 48.63 10.19
CA ARG A 482 -12.40 47.75 9.35
C ARG A 482 -12.57 48.29 7.92
N HIS A 483 -11.49 48.77 7.31
CA HIS A 483 -11.48 49.28 5.94
C HIS A 483 -12.03 48.27 4.94
N VAL A 484 -11.68 46.98 5.06
CA VAL A 484 -12.18 45.91 4.18
C VAL A 484 -13.72 45.78 4.18
N VAL A 485 -14.36 46.16 5.28
CA VAL A 485 -15.82 46.20 5.40
C VAL A 485 -16.38 47.52 4.85
N ARG A 486 -15.75 48.66 5.20
CA ARG A 486 -16.16 49.99 4.71
C ARG A 486 -16.08 50.09 3.18
N ASP A 487 -15.09 49.45 2.59
CA ASP A 487 -14.82 49.46 1.15
C ASP A 487 -15.61 48.37 0.40
N GLY A 488 -16.42 47.58 1.11
CA GLY A 488 -17.33 46.60 0.52
C GLY A 488 -16.67 45.31 0.02
N VAL A 489 -15.39 45.06 0.33
CA VAL A 489 -14.67 43.84 -0.05
C VAL A 489 -15.17 42.64 0.74
N LEU A 490 -15.45 42.84 2.04
CA LEU A 490 -15.96 41.83 2.96
C LEU A 490 -17.26 42.32 3.62
N PRO A 491 -18.40 41.61 3.49
CA PRO A 491 -19.64 42.03 4.13
C PRO A 491 -19.53 42.04 5.66
N ALA A 492 -20.10 43.06 6.30
CA ALA A 492 -20.05 43.23 7.76
C ALA A 492 -20.55 42.00 8.53
N TRP A 493 -21.64 41.39 8.07
CA TRP A 493 -22.25 40.23 8.72
C TRP A 493 -21.30 39.03 8.80
N VAL A 494 -20.44 38.81 7.79
CA VAL A 494 -19.48 37.69 7.80
C VAL A 494 -18.51 37.81 8.97
N VAL A 495 -18.09 39.04 9.28
CA VAL A 495 -17.22 39.35 10.41
C VAL A 495 -17.99 39.36 11.73
N ASP A 496 -19.11 40.09 11.78
CA ASP A 496 -19.83 40.36 13.02
C ASP A 496 -20.47 39.09 13.61
N THR A 497 -20.72 38.08 12.79
CA THR A 497 -21.22 36.77 13.26
C THR A 497 -20.11 35.73 13.43
N ALA A 498 -18.85 36.05 13.13
CA ALA A 498 -17.75 35.11 13.24
C ALA A 498 -17.52 34.76 14.72
N PRO A 499 -17.62 33.48 15.14
CA PRO A 499 -17.37 33.08 16.53
C PRO A 499 -15.97 33.42 17.03
N GLY A 500 -15.02 33.50 16.09
CA GLY A 500 -13.63 33.86 16.38
C GLY A 500 -13.40 35.36 16.63
N LEU A 501 -14.37 36.24 16.34
CA LEU A 501 -14.26 37.67 16.62
C LEU A 501 -14.47 37.94 18.11
N LYS A 502 -13.38 37.90 18.89
CA LYS A 502 -13.41 38.12 20.34
C LYS A 502 -12.99 39.55 20.73
N PRO A 503 -13.62 40.20 21.74
CA PRO A 503 -13.26 41.55 22.19
C PRO A 503 -11.80 41.70 22.66
N THR A 504 -11.22 40.62 23.18
CA THR A 504 -9.80 40.50 23.54
C THR A 504 -8.85 40.84 22.40
N GLY A 505 -9.22 40.56 21.15
CA GLY A 505 -8.39 40.90 19.99
C GLY A 505 -8.19 42.41 19.82
N ALA A 506 -9.17 43.22 20.22
CA ALA A 506 -9.09 44.68 20.24
C ALA A 506 -8.21 45.22 21.39
N LEU A 507 -7.93 44.39 22.41
CA LEU A 507 -7.05 44.71 23.53
C LEU A 507 -5.58 44.35 23.26
N MET A 508 -5.28 43.72 22.12
CA MET A 508 -3.91 43.46 21.69
C MET A 508 -3.36 44.67 20.93
N PRO A 509 -2.02 44.92 20.96
CA PRO A 509 -1.41 45.97 20.16
C PRO A 509 -1.80 45.92 18.69
N ARG A 510 -2.06 47.10 18.10
CA ARG A 510 -2.47 47.24 16.69
C ARG A 510 -1.29 47.24 15.71
N THR A 511 -0.08 47.46 16.23
CA THR A 511 1.17 47.53 15.46
C THR A 511 1.93 46.22 15.58
N GLY A 512 2.53 45.76 14.49
CA GLY A 512 3.31 44.51 14.45
C GLY A 512 2.48 43.31 13.99
N VAL A 513 3.09 42.13 14.03
CA VAL A 513 2.47 40.88 13.60
C VAL A 513 1.47 40.39 14.65
N ARG A 514 0.33 39.86 14.21
CA ARG A 514 -0.66 39.19 15.06
C ARG A 514 -0.58 37.67 14.92
N ALA A 515 -0.41 37.17 13.70
CA ALA A 515 -0.27 35.75 13.38
C ALA A 515 1.20 35.37 13.21
N HIS A 516 1.94 35.30 14.32
CA HIS A 516 3.37 34.96 14.35
C HIS A 516 3.65 33.57 13.79
N VAL A 517 2.72 32.63 13.98
CA VAL A 517 2.76 31.29 13.40
C VAL A 517 1.43 31.05 12.69
N ALA A 518 1.47 30.88 11.37
CA ALA A 518 0.31 30.46 10.59
C ALA A 518 0.51 29.02 10.10
N GLY A 519 -0.45 28.13 10.37
CA GLY A 519 -0.49 26.79 9.80
C GLY A 519 -1.47 26.74 8.63
N MET A 520 -1.06 26.25 7.47
CA MET A 520 -1.92 26.15 6.29
C MET A 520 -1.98 24.70 5.84
N ASP A 521 -3.21 24.19 5.72
CA ASP A 521 -3.49 22.85 5.27
C ASP A 521 -3.64 22.85 3.76
N LEU A 522 -2.80 22.08 3.09
CA LEU A 522 -2.71 22.00 1.64
C LEU A 522 -3.10 20.60 1.17
N VAL A 523 -3.87 20.54 0.10
CA VAL A 523 -4.18 19.31 -0.63
C VAL A 523 -3.70 19.44 -2.06
N ARG A 524 -3.49 18.29 -2.71
CA ARG A 524 -3.12 18.22 -4.11
C ARG A 524 -4.13 17.38 -4.86
N ASP A 525 -4.49 17.80 -6.06
CA ASP A 525 -5.21 17.00 -7.05
C ASP A 525 -4.50 17.05 -8.41
N HIS A 526 -5.14 16.52 -9.46
CA HIS A 526 -4.64 16.57 -10.83
C HIS A 526 -4.38 18.00 -11.37
N SER A 527 -5.01 19.03 -10.82
CA SER A 527 -4.89 20.44 -11.25
C SER A 527 -3.79 21.20 -10.51
N GLY A 528 -3.38 20.74 -9.32
CA GLY A 528 -2.29 21.32 -8.55
C GLY A 528 -2.55 21.38 -7.06
N TRP A 529 -1.88 22.32 -6.38
CA TRP A 529 -1.99 22.54 -4.95
C TRP A 529 -3.11 23.53 -4.61
N HIS A 530 -3.84 23.22 -3.55
CA HIS A 530 -4.92 24.06 -3.03
C HIS A 530 -4.79 24.21 -1.52
N VAL A 531 -5.04 25.41 -0.98
CA VAL A 531 -5.20 25.62 0.45
C VAL A 531 -6.59 25.15 0.86
N LEU A 532 -6.70 24.24 1.81
CA LEU A 532 -7.96 23.70 2.32
C LEU A 532 -8.46 24.44 3.57
N GLU A 533 -7.55 24.82 4.46
CA GLU A 533 -7.87 25.50 5.74
C GLU A 533 -6.65 26.28 6.25
N ASP A 534 -6.90 27.41 6.91
CA ASP A 534 -5.90 28.22 7.62
C ASP A 534 -6.03 27.99 9.13
N ASN A 535 -4.94 28.07 9.87
CA ASN A 535 -4.91 27.85 11.32
C ASN A 535 -4.07 28.98 11.95
N LEU A 536 -4.74 29.97 12.56
CA LEU A 536 -4.12 31.21 13.04
C LEU A 536 -4.20 31.37 14.56
N ARG A 537 -4.79 30.41 15.26
CA ARG A 537 -4.84 30.34 16.73
C ARG A 537 -3.59 29.66 17.27
N VAL A 538 -3.64 28.34 17.47
CA VAL A 538 -2.58 27.51 18.04
C VAL A 538 -2.22 26.39 17.06
N PRO A 539 -1.61 26.70 15.90
CA PRO A 539 -1.25 25.67 14.93
C PRO A 539 -0.23 24.69 15.51
N SER A 540 -0.49 23.40 15.33
CA SER A 540 0.36 22.29 15.77
C SER A 540 0.81 21.42 14.60
N GLY A 541 1.92 20.71 14.77
CA GLY A 541 2.46 19.74 13.82
C GLY A 541 3.97 19.87 13.56
N ILE A 542 4.60 20.98 13.95
CA ILE A 542 6.04 21.23 13.73
C ILE A 542 6.87 20.19 14.48
N GLY A 543 6.57 19.92 15.76
CA GLY A 543 7.32 18.96 16.56
C GLY A 543 7.17 17.53 16.05
N TYR A 544 5.97 17.19 15.57
CA TYR A 544 5.74 15.90 14.91
C TYR A 544 6.53 15.76 13.60
N ALA A 545 6.65 16.83 12.79
CA ALA A 545 7.48 16.81 11.59
C ALA A 545 8.98 16.57 11.89
N LEU A 546 9.52 17.21 12.93
CA LEU A 546 10.89 16.96 13.40
C LEU A 546 11.06 15.50 13.84
N GLN A 547 10.13 15.02 14.68
CA GLN A 547 10.20 13.67 15.21
C GLN A 547 10.04 12.60 14.11
N ASN A 548 9.21 12.84 13.10
CA ASN A 548 9.06 11.98 11.93
C ASN A 548 10.38 11.82 11.17
N ARG A 549 11.13 12.91 10.96
CA ARG A 549 12.47 12.84 10.35
C ARG A 549 13.47 12.06 11.21
N ARG A 550 13.47 12.30 12.53
CA ARG A 550 14.33 11.59 13.48
C ARG A 550 14.05 10.08 13.47
N LEU A 551 12.77 9.69 13.51
CA LEU A 551 12.35 8.30 13.45
C LEU A 551 12.72 7.69 12.10
N SER A 552 12.42 8.34 10.98
CA SER A 552 12.75 7.82 9.65
C SER A 552 14.25 7.54 9.50
N ARG A 553 15.13 8.46 9.96
CA ARG A 553 16.59 8.28 9.95
C ARG A 553 17.04 7.12 10.85
N SER A 554 16.35 6.88 11.96
CA SER A 554 16.67 5.81 12.92
C SER A 554 16.26 4.43 12.41
N VAL A 555 15.01 4.29 11.95
CA VAL A 555 14.43 2.99 11.59
C VAL A 555 14.65 2.59 10.13
N LEU A 556 14.98 3.54 9.26
CA LEU A 556 15.22 3.32 7.83
C LEU A 556 16.45 4.11 7.33
N PRO A 557 17.64 3.88 7.92
CA PRO A 557 18.87 4.58 7.52
C PRO A 557 19.31 4.31 6.08
N GLU A 558 18.80 3.24 5.46
CA GLU A 558 19.11 2.85 4.08
C GLU A 558 18.36 3.67 3.03
N LEU A 559 17.35 4.45 3.44
CA LEU A 559 16.60 5.27 2.49
C LEU A 559 17.50 6.35 1.86
N PRO A 560 17.45 6.50 0.53
CA PRO A 560 18.35 7.39 -0.20
C PRO A 560 17.92 8.85 0.03
N VAL A 561 18.73 9.60 0.78
CA VAL A 561 18.51 11.03 1.01
C VAL A 561 18.66 11.80 -0.31
N PRO A 562 17.62 12.53 -0.78
CA PRO A 562 17.73 13.29 -2.01
C PRO A 562 18.68 14.49 -1.85
N PRO A 563 19.35 14.92 -2.92
CA PRO A 563 20.16 16.14 -2.88
C PRO A 563 19.28 17.34 -2.53
N GLY A 564 19.81 18.27 -1.72
CA GLY A 564 19.06 19.46 -1.30
C GLY A 564 17.93 19.19 -0.31
N LEU A 565 17.86 18.01 0.33
CA LEU A 565 16.88 17.75 1.40
C LEU A 565 17.03 18.79 2.52
N LEU A 566 15.95 19.55 2.76
CA LEU A 566 15.88 20.50 3.86
C LEU A 566 15.78 19.77 5.20
N ASP A 567 16.49 20.29 6.20
CA ASP A 567 16.49 19.72 7.55
C ASP A 567 15.48 20.42 8.46
N PRO A 568 14.40 19.74 8.91
CA PRO A 568 13.41 20.31 9.81
C PRO A 568 13.99 20.72 11.16
N GLU A 569 15.17 20.22 11.55
CA GLU A 569 15.90 20.63 12.76
C GLU A 569 16.24 22.14 12.79
N SER A 570 16.20 22.81 11.65
CA SER A 570 16.39 24.26 11.57
C SER A 570 15.13 25.08 11.90
N ALA A 571 13.93 24.47 11.86
CA ALA A 571 12.67 25.17 12.08
C ALA A 571 12.53 25.80 13.49
N PRO A 572 12.91 25.14 14.61
CA PRO A 572 12.83 25.75 15.93
C PRO A 572 13.67 27.02 16.08
N LYS A 573 14.84 27.09 15.42
CA LYS A 573 15.69 28.30 15.43
C LYS A 573 15.01 29.47 14.73
N LEU A 574 14.38 29.21 13.57
CA LEU A 574 13.60 30.22 12.83
C LEU A 574 12.36 30.67 13.62
N LEU A 575 11.65 29.73 14.24
CA LEU A 575 10.50 30.03 15.11
C LEU A 575 10.93 30.92 16.28
N ARG A 576 12.02 30.56 16.95
CA ARG A 576 12.58 31.37 18.05
C ARG A 576 12.92 32.77 17.58
N GLN A 577 13.57 32.93 16.43
CA GLN A 577 13.91 34.24 15.89
C GLN A 577 12.64 35.08 15.63
N ALA A 578 11.64 34.52 14.94
CA ALA A 578 10.39 35.21 14.65
C ALA A 578 9.65 35.64 15.93
N LEU A 579 9.67 34.81 16.98
CA LEU A 579 9.08 35.13 18.28
C LEU A 579 9.89 36.21 19.03
N LEU A 580 11.22 36.21 18.94
CA LEU A 580 12.06 37.25 19.55
C LEU A 580 11.94 38.59 18.82
N ASP A 581 11.77 38.59 17.51
CA ASP A 581 11.48 39.78 16.70
C ASP A 581 10.15 40.44 17.12
N ALA A 582 9.25 39.65 17.71
CA ALA A 582 7.98 40.11 18.24
C ALA A 582 8.08 40.74 19.65
N ALA A 583 9.29 40.85 20.22
CA ALA A 583 9.48 41.46 21.52
C ALA A 583 8.90 42.89 21.54
N PRO A 584 8.15 43.26 22.59
CA PRO A 584 7.52 44.56 22.64
C PRO A 584 8.57 45.68 22.80
N PRO A 585 8.28 46.94 22.40
CA PRO A 585 9.24 48.05 22.51
C PRO A 585 9.75 48.31 23.94
N LYS A 586 9.01 47.88 24.97
CA LYS A 586 9.40 48.00 26.38
C LYS A 586 10.24 46.82 26.89
N ALA A 587 10.58 45.86 26.03
CA ALA A 587 11.48 44.76 26.37
C ALA A 587 12.89 45.28 26.70
N GLN A 588 13.63 44.51 27.49
CA GLN A 588 15.04 44.80 27.76
C GLN A 588 15.91 44.40 26.56
N ASP A 589 17.18 44.82 26.54
CA ASP A 589 18.13 44.55 25.43
C ASP A 589 18.25 43.05 25.05
N ALA A 590 17.93 42.14 25.97
CA ALA A 590 17.83 40.70 25.74
C ALA A 590 16.42 40.18 26.10
N PRO A 591 15.46 40.18 25.16
CA PRO A 591 14.09 39.76 25.43
C PRO A 591 14.00 38.28 25.81
N ARG A 592 13.12 37.98 26.77
CA ARG A 592 12.90 36.61 27.27
C ARG A 592 11.62 36.00 26.72
N LEU A 593 11.77 34.82 26.12
CA LEU A 593 10.69 34.01 25.55
C LEU A 593 10.38 32.82 26.47
N ALA A 594 9.10 32.46 26.58
CA ALA A 594 8.65 31.21 27.18
C ALA A 594 7.48 30.60 26.39
N VAL A 595 7.33 29.27 26.46
CA VAL A 595 6.19 28.55 25.87
C VAL A 595 5.15 28.29 26.96
N LEU A 596 3.95 28.87 26.82
CA LEU A 596 2.85 28.69 27.76
C LEU A 596 1.97 27.53 27.36
N SER A 597 1.90 26.49 28.20
CA SER A 597 1.19 25.24 27.95
C SER A 597 0.22 24.89 29.08
N ALA A 598 -0.88 24.21 28.76
CA ALA A 598 -1.79 23.65 29.76
C ALA A 598 -1.17 22.45 30.53
N GLY A 599 -0.03 21.93 30.06
CA GLY A 599 0.68 20.83 30.71
C GLY A 599 0.32 19.45 30.14
N PRO A 600 0.59 18.36 30.89
CA PRO A 600 0.42 16.97 30.43
C PRO A 600 -1.01 16.56 30.04
N SER A 601 -2.03 17.33 30.41
CA SER A 601 -3.41 17.10 29.99
C SER A 601 -3.69 17.56 28.56
N ASP A 602 -2.78 18.34 27.94
CA ASP A 602 -2.90 18.80 26.56
C ASP A 602 -2.48 17.70 25.57
N SER A 603 -3.29 17.48 24.54
CA SER A 603 -3.02 16.49 23.48
C SER A 603 -1.71 16.72 22.71
N ALA A 604 -1.23 17.97 22.66
CA ALA A 604 0.00 18.36 21.98
C ALA A 604 1.16 18.62 22.97
N TRP A 605 1.05 18.17 24.23
CA TRP A 605 2.07 18.36 25.27
C TRP A 605 3.48 17.95 24.83
N PHE A 606 3.60 16.81 24.14
CA PHE A 606 4.87 16.35 23.56
C PHE A 606 5.53 17.41 22.67
N GLU A 607 4.76 18.00 21.74
CA GLU A 607 5.26 19.03 20.84
C GLU A 607 5.67 20.29 21.62
N HIS A 608 4.92 20.67 22.66
CA HIS A 608 5.23 21.86 23.46
C HIS A 608 6.60 21.71 24.14
N GLN A 609 6.88 20.53 24.70
CA GLN A 609 8.18 20.23 25.31
C GLN A 609 9.29 20.22 24.28
N LEU A 610 9.10 19.49 23.17
CA LEU A 610 10.10 19.36 22.12
C LEU A 610 10.49 20.73 21.55
N LEU A 611 9.52 21.55 21.15
CA LEU A 611 9.81 22.87 20.57
C LEU A 611 10.51 23.79 21.59
N ALA A 612 10.10 23.77 22.86
CA ALA A 612 10.73 24.59 23.88
C ALA A 612 12.19 24.17 24.14
N GLU A 613 12.46 22.86 24.18
CA GLU A 613 13.81 22.31 24.29
C GLU A 613 14.68 22.72 23.11
N GLU A 614 14.21 22.53 21.88
CA GLU A 614 14.96 22.88 20.66
C GLU A 614 15.17 24.40 20.49
N MET A 615 14.24 25.22 20.99
CA MET A 615 14.39 26.67 21.07
C MET A 615 15.27 27.11 22.24
N GLY A 616 15.56 26.25 23.21
CA GLY A 616 16.29 26.58 24.43
C GLY A 616 15.53 27.56 25.34
N VAL A 617 14.21 27.41 25.45
CA VAL A 617 13.33 28.28 26.27
C VAL A 617 12.51 27.46 27.27
N PRO A 618 12.07 28.04 28.39
CA PRO A 618 11.26 27.30 29.35
C PRO A 618 9.84 27.03 28.85
N VAL A 619 9.33 25.82 29.10
CA VAL A 619 7.88 25.57 29.15
C VAL A 619 7.35 25.99 30.50
N VAL A 620 6.29 26.78 30.50
CA VAL A 620 5.64 27.32 31.70
C VAL A 620 4.15 27.01 31.69
N ARG A 621 3.55 26.88 32.87
CA ARG A 621 2.10 26.83 33.06
C ARG A 621 1.58 28.19 33.53
N SER A 622 0.27 28.40 33.48
CA SER A 622 -0.34 29.63 34.02
C SER A 622 0.05 29.85 35.49
N THR A 623 0.12 28.78 36.28
CA THR A 623 0.50 28.79 37.69
C THR A 623 1.99 29.08 37.94
N ASP A 624 2.81 29.16 36.91
CA ASP A 624 4.20 29.63 37.01
C ASP A 624 4.31 31.14 36.70
N LEU A 625 3.21 31.80 36.30
CA LEU A 625 3.21 33.20 35.87
C LEU A 625 2.56 34.11 36.91
N LEU A 626 3.23 35.21 37.22
CA LEU A 626 2.74 36.31 38.03
C LEU A 626 2.77 37.59 37.19
N VAL A 627 1.70 38.38 37.23
CA VAL A 627 1.69 39.70 36.59
C VAL A 627 1.70 40.76 37.67
N ASP A 628 2.72 41.60 37.69
CA ASP A 628 2.93 42.65 38.68
C ASP A 628 3.33 43.95 37.96
N ASP A 629 2.65 45.05 38.27
CA ASP A 629 2.70 46.32 37.53
C ASP A 629 2.65 46.15 36.00
N ARG A 630 1.72 45.29 35.54
CA ARG A 630 1.54 44.93 34.12
C ARG A 630 2.78 44.27 33.49
N ILE A 631 3.78 43.84 34.24
CA ILE A 631 4.92 43.09 33.73
C ILE A 631 4.70 41.61 34.07
N VAL A 632 4.92 40.74 33.09
CA VAL A 632 4.80 39.28 33.28
C VAL A 632 6.10 38.73 33.83
N TYR A 633 6.01 37.99 34.92
CA TYR A 633 7.14 37.30 35.56
C TYR A 633 6.89 35.80 35.59
N LEU A 634 7.91 35.04 35.21
CA LEU A 634 8.05 33.65 35.63
C LEU A 634 8.41 33.64 37.12
N HIS A 635 7.52 33.09 37.94
CA HIS A 635 7.66 32.94 39.38
C HIS A 635 7.87 31.48 39.75
N LYS A 636 9.13 31.08 39.96
CA LYS A 636 9.50 29.71 40.30
C LYS A 636 10.65 29.68 41.32
N GLY A 637 10.49 28.86 42.37
CA GLY A 637 11.51 28.68 43.41
C GLY A 637 11.92 29.97 44.13
N GLY A 638 10.97 30.89 44.37
CA GLY A 638 11.22 32.18 45.02
C GLY A 638 11.89 33.25 44.13
N SER A 639 12.27 32.91 42.89
CA SER A 639 12.82 33.86 41.92
C SER A 639 11.73 34.45 41.02
N ARG A 640 11.89 35.72 40.61
CA ARG A 640 11.04 36.38 39.59
C ARG A 640 11.91 36.71 38.38
N LYS A 641 11.52 36.23 37.20
CA LYS A 641 12.20 36.52 35.93
C LYS A 641 11.20 37.11 34.96
N ARG A 642 11.43 38.34 34.49
CA ARG A 642 10.58 38.97 33.48
C ARG A 642 10.50 38.10 32.21
N ILE A 643 9.33 38.05 31.61
CA ILE A 643 9.05 37.42 30.31
C ILE A 643 8.50 38.51 29.39
N ASP A 644 9.09 38.64 28.21
CA ASP A 644 8.75 39.66 27.22
C ASP A 644 7.89 39.09 26.09
N VAL A 645 8.02 37.79 25.81
CA VAL A 645 7.22 37.08 24.79
C VAL A 645 6.71 35.76 25.35
N LEU A 646 5.41 35.51 25.22
CA LEU A 646 4.76 34.25 25.54
C LEU A 646 4.27 33.60 24.25
N TYR A 647 4.87 32.47 23.87
CA TYR A 647 4.34 31.61 22.82
C TYR A 647 3.21 30.76 23.40
N LEU A 648 1.98 31.13 23.07
CA LEU A 648 0.73 30.53 23.54
C LEU A 648 0.51 29.18 22.85
N ARG A 649 0.45 28.14 23.67
CA ARG A 649 0.08 26.78 23.30
C ARG A 649 -1.14 26.30 24.10
N VAL A 650 -2.05 27.24 24.35
CA VAL A 650 -3.25 27.05 25.15
C VAL A 650 -4.38 27.83 24.50
N ASP A 651 -5.60 27.27 24.55
CA ASP A 651 -6.78 27.95 24.03
C ASP A 651 -7.05 29.24 24.81
N GLU A 652 -7.55 30.25 24.10
CA GLU A 652 -7.82 31.57 24.65
C GLU A 652 -8.84 31.53 25.80
N ASP A 653 -9.93 30.78 25.68
CA ASP A 653 -10.96 30.72 26.71
C ASP A 653 -10.42 30.04 27.97
N HIS A 654 -9.60 29.00 27.81
CA HIS A 654 -8.91 28.38 28.93
C HIS A 654 -7.93 29.34 29.61
N LEU A 655 -7.11 30.06 28.82
CA LEU A 655 -6.12 31.00 29.34
C LEU A 655 -6.75 32.12 30.16
N LEU A 656 -7.89 32.65 29.71
CA LEU A 656 -8.56 33.77 30.39
C LEU A 656 -9.09 33.40 31.79
N HIS A 657 -9.39 32.12 32.01
CA HIS A 657 -9.90 31.61 33.29
C HIS A 657 -8.84 30.88 34.14
N ALA A 658 -7.63 30.70 33.60
CA ALA A 658 -6.57 29.98 34.30
C ALA A 658 -6.03 30.77 35.52
N PRO A 659 -5.69 30.09 36.63
CA PRO A 659 -5.07 30.74 37.78
C PRO A 659 -3.60 31.06 37.50
N GLY A 660 -3.14 32.20 38.03
CA GLY A 660 -1.73 32.61 38.10
C GLY A 660 -1.00 31.99 39.28
N ALA A 661 0.28 32.33 39.44
CA ALA A 661 1.15 31.83 40.51
C ALA A 661 0.72 32.25 41.93
N ASP A 662 -0.06 33.33 42.04
CA ASP A 662 -0.67 33.82 43.27
C ASP A 662 -2.09 33.27 43.52
N GLY A 663 -2.58 32.40 42.63
CA GLY A 663 -3.93 31.85 42.65
C GLY A 663 -5.01 32.79 42.10
N ALA A 664 -4.68 34.03 41.73
CA ALA A 664 -5.62 34.96 41.11
C ALA A 664 -5.84 34.63 39.62
N PRO A 665 -6.98 35.01 39.00
CA PRO A 665 -7.19 34.82 37.57
C PRO A 665 -6.13 35.55 36.73
N LEU A 666 -5.36 34.81 35.93
CA LEU A 666 -4.24 35.34 35.15
C LEU A 666 -4.70 36.17 33.94
N GLY A 667 -5.85 35.81 33.35
CA GLY A 667 -6.33 36.35 32.09
C GLY A 667 -6.42 37.88 32.03
N GLN A 668 -7.11 38.50 32.99
CA GLN A 668 -7.31 39.95 33.00
C GLN A 668 -5.98 40.71 33.16
N ALA A 669 -5.06 40.17 33.98
CA ALA A 669 -3.75 40.77 34.18
C ALA A 669 -2.87 40.64 32.92
N LEU A 670 -2.92 39.50 32.22
CA LEU A 670 -2.25 39.33 30.92
C LEU A 670 -2.79 40.27 29.85
N LEU A 671 -4.11 40.46 29.76
CA LEU A 671 -4.71 41.43 28.84
C LEU A 671 -4.21 42.85 29.12
N ALA A 672 -4.14 43.25 30.39
CA ALA A 672 -3.61 44.55 30.79
C ALA A 672 -2.11 44.71 30.45
N ALA A 673 -1.32 43.65 30.59
CA ALA A 673 0.09 43.63 30.20
C ALA A 673 0.27 43.74 28.67
N GLY A 674 -0.50 42.96 27.91
CA GLY A 674 -0.50 43.02 26.45
C GLY A 674 -0.89 44.41 25.93
N TRP A 675 -1.97 45.00 26.45
CA TRP A 675 -2.39 46.37 26.12
C TRP A 675 -1.32 47.41 26.48
N ALA A 676 -0.63 47.24 27.61
CA ALA A 676 0.44 48.14 28.02
C ALA A 676 1.74 47.98 27.20
N GLY A 677 1.82 46.98 26.31
CA GLY A 677 2.98 46.70 25.48
C GLY A 677 4.20 46.28 26.30
N THR A 678 3.99 45.53 27.39
CA THR A 678 5.07 44.99 28.25
C THR A 678 5.35 43.52 27.99
N VAL A 679 4.42 42.81 27.34
CA VAL A 679 4.54 41.42 26.88
C VAL A 679 3.87 41.27 25.51
N THR A 680 4.43 40.44 24.64
CA THR A 680 3.78 39.97 23.41
C THR A 680 3.21 38.57 23.63
N LEU A 681 1.95 38.38 23.25
CA LEU A 681 1.29 37.07 23.19
C LEU A 681 1.33 36.59 21.74
N ALA A 682 1.99 35.47 21.50
CA ALA A 682 2.19 34.91 20.17
C ALA A 682 1.52 33.54 20.08
N ASN A 683 0.53 33.28 19.21
CA ASN A 683 -0.20 34.27 18.42
C ASN A 683 -1.04 35.22 19.30
N ALA A 684 -1.40 36.36 18.73
CA ALA A 684 -2.24 37.33 19.42
C ALA A 684 -3.65 36.74 19.67
N LEU A 685 -4.27 37.16 20.77
CA LEU A 685 -5.65 36.78 21.09
C LEU A 685 -6.63 37.33 20.04
N GLY A 686 -7.76 36.64 19.86
CA GLY A 686 -8.77 37.01 18.84
C GLY A 686 -8.41 36.65 17.39
N ASN A 687 -7.30 35.95 17.14
CA ASN A 687 -6.96 35.54 15.76
C ASN A 687 -7.96 34.56 15.14
N GLY A 688 -8.88 33.99 15.92
CA GLY A 688 -9.86 33.04 15.43
C GLY A 688 -10.83 33.58 14.39
N VAL A 689 -10.97 34.90 14.25
CA VAL A 689 -11.73 35.50 13.14
C VAL A 689 -11.01 35.31 11.79
N GLY A 690 -9.68 35.21 11.78
CA GLY A 690 -8.89 35.07 10.56
C GLY A 690 -8.87 33.66 9.98
N ASP A 691 -9.15 32.63 10.79
CA ASP A 691 -9.27 31.23 10.36
C ASP A 691 -10.71 30.71 10.35
N ASP A 692 -11.69 31.62 10.38
CA ASP A 692 -13.10 31.27 10.23
C ASP A 692 -13.40 30.78 8.80
N LYS A 693 -14.23 29.74 8.67
CA LYS A 693 -14.51 29.11 7.36
C LYS A 693 -15.30 30.01 6.41
N ALA A 694 -16.05 31.00 6.92
CA ALA A 694 -16.69 31.99 6.06
C ALA A 694 -15.69 33.05 5.58
N ILE A 695 -14.69 33.37 6.41
CA ILE A 695 -13.59 34.30 6.07
C ILE A 695 -12.65 33.68 5.04
N TYR A 696 -12.41 32.37 5.13
CA TYR A 696 -11.65 31.60 4.14
C TYR A 696 -12.05 31.90 2.68
N ALA A 697 -13.36 32.06 2.41
CA ALA A 697 -13.89 32.35 1.07
C ALA A 697 -13.45 33.71 0.50
N TYR A 698 -12.86 34.59 1.31
CA TYR A 698 -12.41 35.93 0.92
C TYR A 698 -10.89 36.08 0.91
N VAL A 699 -10.11 35.08 1.32
CA VAL A 699 -8.66 35.26 1.50
C VAL A 699 -7.95 35.61 0.19
N ASP A 700 -8.38 35.05 -0.93
CA ASP A 700 -7.84 35.40 -2.24
C ASP A 700 -8.14 36.88 -2.61
N ARG A 701 -9.27 37.42 -2.16
CA ARG A 701 -9.60 38.85 -2.28
C ARG A 701 -8.76 39.71 -1.34
N PHE A 702 -8.42 39.19 -0.15
CA PHE A 702 -7.54 39.88 0.80
C PHE A 702 -6.14 40.07 0.22
N ILE A 703 -5.62 39.11 -0.54
CA ILE A 703 -4.34 39.24 -1.24
C ILE A 703 -4.40 40.44 -2.21
N GLY A 704 -5.42 40.51 -3.05
CA GLY A 704 -5.62 41.65 -3.96
C GLY A 704 -5.80 42.98 -3.24
N TYR A 705 -6.60 42.99 -2.16
CA TYR A 705 -6.95 44.22 -1.43
C TYR A 705 -5.81 44.77 -0.57
N TYR A 706 -5.18 43.93 0.26
CA TYR A 706 -4.14 44.39 1.20
C TYR A 706 -2.75 44.44 0.59
N LEU A 707 -2.45 43.56 -0.38
CA LEU A 707 -1.11 43.45 -0.95
C LEU A 707 -1.02 44.05 -2.36
N GLY A 708 -2.15 44.23 -3.06
CA GLY A 708 -2.14 44.65 -4.47
C GLY A 708 -1.59 43.56 -5.40
N GLU A 709 -1.59 42.30 -4.96
CA GLU A 709 -1.00 41.16 -5.65
C GLU A 709 -2.09 40.19 -6.16
N GLN A 710 -1.76 39.31 -7.10
CA GLN A 710 -2.64 38.19 -7.46
C GLN A 710 -2.32 36.96 -6.58
N PRO A 711 -3.33 36.17 -6.19
CA PRO A 711 -3.11 34.93 -5.43
C PRO A 711 -2.17 33.97 -6.17
N LEU A 712 -1.13 33.51 -5.48
CA LEU A 712 -0.18 32.51 -6.00
C LEU A 712 -0.58 31.07 -5.70
N LEU A 713 -1.43 30.86 -4.70
CA LEU A 713 -1.99 29.56 -4.35
C LEU A 713 -3.51 29.63 -4.43
N ASN A 714 -4.09 28.61 -5.05
CA ASN A 714 -5.52 28.50 -5.17
C ASN A 714 -6.13 28.10 -3.82
N SER A 715 -7.28 28.69 -3.51
CA SER A 715 -8.16 28.20 -2.47
C SER A 715 -9.22 27.27 -3.11
N VAL A 716 -9.71 26.29 -2.36
CA VAL A 716 -10.85 25.46 -2.78
C VAL A 716 -12.09 26.35 -2.91
N PRO A 717 -12.81 26.32 -4.05
CA PRO A 717 -14.02 27.12 -4.21
C PRO A 717 -15.01 26.86 -3.07
N THR A 718 -15.45 27.94 -2.42
CA THR A 718 -16.23 27.90 -1.19
C THR A 718 -17.46 28.79 -1.28
N TYR A 719 -18.61 28.21 -0.99
CA TYR A 719 -19.93 28.82 -1.01
C TYR A 719 -20.39 29.13 0.41
N LEU A 720 -20.94 30.33 0.60
CA LEU A 720 -21.55 30.79 1.84
C LEU A 720 -23.05 30.54 1.79
N CYS A 721 -23.55 29.61 2.61
CA CYS A 721 -24.99 29.33 2.67
C CYS A 721 -25.79 30.54 3.21
N GLY A 722 -25.14 31.52 3.85
CA GLY A 722 -25.74 32.80 4.21
C GLY A 722 -26.17 33.67 3.02
N VAL A 723 -25.56 33.49 1.85
CA VAL A 723 -25.91 34.21 0.61
C VAL A 723 -27.03 33.46 -0.11
N PRO A 724 -28.20 34.06 -0.35
CA PRO A 724 -29.37 33.35 -0.89
C PRO A 724 -29.13 32.58 -2.19
N GLU A 725 -28.39 33.17 -3.13
CA GLU A 725 -28.09 32.58 -4.44
C GLU A 725 -27.15 31.37 -4.29
N GLN A 726 -26.08 31.52 -3.51
CA GLN A 726 -25.14 30.43 -3.23
C GLN A 726 -25.80 29.32 -2.43
N ARG A 727 -26.71 29.65 -1.50
CA ARG A 727 -27.49 28.66 -0.76
C ARG A 727 -28.36 27.82 -1.68
N ALA A 728 -29.04 28.44 -2.65
CA ALA A 728 -29.87 27.69 -3.59
C ALA A 728 -29.01 26.67 -4.36
N GLU A 729 -27.84 27.10 -4.84
CA GLU A 729 -26.89 26.22 -5.51
C GLU A 729 -26.40 25.08 -4.60
N VAL A 730 -26.03 25.38 -3.36
CA VAL A 730 -25.59 24.36 -2.39
C VAL A 730 -26.69 23.34 -2.11
N LEU A 731 -27.93 23.80 -1.91
CA LEU A 731 -29.07 22.94 -1.64
C LEU A 731 -29.40 22.03 -2.83
N ASP A 732 -29.15 22.48 -4.06
CA ASP A 732 -29.37 21.66 -5.27
C ASP A 732 -28.26 20.62 -5.50
N ARG A 733 -27.09 20.81 -4.90
CA ARG A 733 -25.87 20.00 -5.11
C ARG A 733 -25.32 19.37 -3.82
N LEU A 734 -26.14 19.15 -2.79
CA LEU A 734 -25.68 18.64 -1.48
C LEU A 734 -24.93 17.31 -1.58
N ASP A 735 -25.29 16.46 -2.53
CA ASP A 735 -24.68 15.16 -2.83
C ASP A 735 -23.31 15.28 -3.55
N GLN A 736 -22.91 16.49 -3.94
CA GLN A 736 -21.67 16.76 -4.70
C GLN A 736 -20.67 17.63 -3.93
N LEU A 737 -21.03 18.13 -2.75
CA LEU A 737 -20.26 19.13 -2.01
C LEU A 737 -19.83 18.63 -0.63
N VAL A 738 -18.79 19.24 -0.06
CA VAL A 738 -18.44 19.06 1.36
C VAL A 738 -19.04 20.20 2.18
N CYS A 739 -20.00 19.89 3.04
CA CYS A 739 -20.65 20.88 3.89
C CYS A 739 -20.02 20.90 5.28
N LYS A 740 -19.68 22.11 5.76
CA LYS A 740 -19.00 22.31 7.05
C LYS A 740 -19.73 23.38 7.86
N PRO A 741 -19.90 23.20 9.19
CA PRO A 741 -20.34 24.28 10.05
C PRO A 741 -19.22 25.32 10.20
N VAL A 742 -19.58 26.60 10.20
CA VAL A 742 -18.64 27.74 10.35
C VAL A 742 -17.89 27.65 11.69
N ASP A 743 -18.58 27.27 12.76
CA ASP A 743 -18.05 27.18 14.13
C ASP A 743 -17.37 25.84 14.48
N GLY A 744 -17.25 24.91 13.52
CA GLY A 744 -16.73 23.56 13.78
C GLY A 744 -15.20 23.51 13.87
N TYR A 745 -14.69 22.89 14.94
CA TYR A 745 -13.28 22.47 15.06
C TYR A 745 -13.11 21.01 14.65
N GLY A 746 -11.95 20.66 14.08
CA GLY A 746 -11.51 19.26 13.98
C GLY A 746 -12.39 18.33 13.13
N GLY A 747 -13.12 18.85 12.14
CA GLY A 747 -13.98 18.03 11.26
C GLY A 747 -15.29 17.57 11.90
N ASP A 748 -15.66 18.12 13.05
CA ASP A 748 -16.91 17.78 13.72
C ASP A 748 -18.12 18.31 12.92
N ARG A 749 -19.12 17.44 12.70
CA ARG A 749 -20.32 17.69 11.85
C ARG A 749 -20.04 18.05 10.38
N VAL A 750 -18.89 17.65 9.83
CA VAL A 750 -18.64 17.74 8.38
C VAL A 750 -19.38 16.62 7.66
N VAL A 751 -20.14 16.97 6.61
CA VAL A 751 -20.84 16.02 5.74
C VAL A 751 -20.17 16.02 4.36
N ILE A 752 -19.77 14.83 3.90
CA ILE A 752 -19.18 14.62 2.57
C ILE A 752 -20.30 14.13 1.66
N GLY A 753 -20.87 15.04 0.86
CA GLY A 753 -22.03 14.77 0.01
C GLY A 753 -21.96 13.46 -0.77
N PRO A 754 -20.88 13.20 -1.54
CA PRO A 754 -20.77 11.98 -2.34
C PRO A 754 -20.71 10.67 -1.56
N SER A 755 -20.53 10.72 -0.24
CA SER A 755 -20.45 9.55 0.64
C SER A 755 -21.59 9.49 1.66
N ALA A 756 -22.47 10.51 1.68
CA ALA A 756 -23.60 10.61 2.60
C ALA A 756 -24.82 9.87 2.04
N ASP A 757 -25.61 9.28 2.93
CA ASP A 757 -26.89 8.65 2.55
C ASP A 757 -28.02 9.69 2.45
N GLU A 758 -29.14 9.30 1.84
CA GLU A 758 -30.28 10.19 1.63
C GLU A 758 -30.85 10.78 2.94
N PRO A 759 -30.99 10.02 4.05
CA PRO A 759 -31.37 10.56 5.36
C PRO A 759 -30.40 11.62 5.89
N GLU A 760 -29.08 11.41 5.78
CA GLU A 760 -28.05 12.36 6.22
C GLU A 760 -28.12 13.66 5.40
N LEU A 761 -28.25 13.55 4.07
CA LEU A 761 -28.43 14.71 3.19
C LEU A 761 -29.73 15.47 3.49
N HIS A 762 -30.81 14.77 3.81
CA HIS A 762 -32.08 15.40 4.22
C HIS A 762 -31.95 16.16 5.53
N ALA A 763 -31.29 15.58 6.54
CA ALA A 763 -31.03 16.24 7.81
C ALA A 763 -30.15 17.49 7.63
N LEU A 764 -29.09 17.39 6.83
CA LEU A 764 -28.23 18.52 6.48
C LEU A 764 -29.01 19.64 5.79
N ARG A 765 -29.88 19.30 4.84
CA ARG A 765 -30.75 20.26 4.14
C ARG A 765 -31.58 21.08 5.12
N GLN A 766 -32.22 20.42 6.09
CA GLN A 766 -33.02 21.09 7.12
C GLN A 766 -32.17 22.00 8.01
N GLN A 767 -30.97 21.57 8.40
CA GLN A 767 -30.05 22.36 9.21
C GLN A 767 -29.57 23.62 8.48
N ILE A 768 -29.21 23.51 7.20
CA ILE A 768 -28.81 24.64 6.36
C ILE A 768 -29.98 25.62 6.17
N GLN A 769 -31.19 25.13 5.95
CA GLN A 769 -32.38 25.99 5.82
C GLN A 769 -32.72 26.72 7.12
N ALA A 770 -32.55 26.07 8.27
CA ALA A 770 -32.86 26.65 9.58
C ALA A 770 -31.86 27.74 9.99
N ALA A 771 -30.56 27.55 9.71
CA ALA A 771 -29.51 28.49 10.12
C ALA A 771 -28.41 28.63 9.04
N PRO A 772 -28.74 29.22 7.88
CA PRO A 772 -27.86 29.21 6.70
C PRO A 772 -26.50 29.87 6.91
N HIS A 773 -26.44 30.94 7.71
CA HIS A 773 -25.21 31.66 8.02
C HIS A 773 -24.20 30.83 8.84
N ARG A 774 -24.62 29.69 9.42
CA ARG A 774 -23.75 28.78 10.17
C ARG A 774 -23.08 27.72 9.30
N TRP A 775 -23.31 27.72 8.00
CA TRP A 775 -22.83 26.69 7.07
C TRP A 775 -22.08 27.29 5.88
N ILE A 776 -21.06 26.57 5.47
CA ILE A 776 -20.37 26.75 4.18
C ILE A 776 -20.33 25.41 3.47
N ALA A 777 -20.20 25.46 2.14
CA ALA A 777 -19.97 24.30 1.32
C ALA A 777 -18.72 24.51 0.47
N GLN A 778 -17.96 23.45 0.21
CA GLN A 778 -16.78 23.48 -0.64
C GLN A 778 -16.89 22.44 -1.74
N GLU A 779 -16.26 22.73 -2.88
CA GLU A 779 -16.05 21.71 -3.91
C GLU A 779 -15.26 20.53 -3.34
N VAL A 780 -15.62 19.32 -3.77
CA VAL A 780 -14.91 18.11 -3.36
C VAL A 780 -13.58 18.06 -4.12
N VAL A 781 -12.48 18.22 -3.40
CA VAL A 781 -11.14 17.98 -3.96
C VAL A 781 -10.89 16.47 -3.95
N ARG A 782 -10.45 15.91 -5.07
CA ARG A 782 -10.01 14.51 -5.14
C ARG A 782 -8.56 14.43 -4.67
N LEU A 783 -8.35 14.21 -3.37
CA LEU A 783 -7.02 14.20 -2.77
C LEU A 783 -6.10 13.19 -3.47
N SER A 784 -4.87 13.61 -3.77
CA SER A 784 -3.80 12.73 -4.23
C SER A 784 -3.52 11.60 -3.23
N THR A 785 -2.98 10.49 -3.72
CA THR A 785 -2.53 9.37 -2.89
C THR A 785 -1.02 9.27 -2.80
N THR A 786 -0.54 8.71 -1.69
CA THR A 786 0.85 8.28 -1.52
C THR A 786 0.90 6.83 -0.99
N PRO A 787 2.02 6.11 -1.22
CA PRO A 787 2.17 4.73 -0.76
C PRO A 787 2.33 4.68 0.75
N VAL A 788 1.62 3.76 1.39
CA VAL A 788 1.61 3.49 2.83
C VAL A 788 1.82 2.00 3.05
N PHE A 789 2.69 1.61 3.97
CA PHE A 789 2.84 0.22 4.34
C PHE A 789 1.73 -0.17 5.33
N ASP A 790 0.90 -1.16 4.96
CA ASP A 790 -0.23 -1.63 5.78
C ASP A 790 0.12 -2.81 6.71
N GLY A 791 1.42 -3.08 6.88
CA GLY A 791 1.93 -4.27 7.58
C GLY A 791 2.18 -5.47 6.66
N SER A 792 1.64 -5.46 5.44
CA SER A 792 1.80 -6.55 4.47
C SER A 792 2.33 -6.09 3.12
N ARG A 793 1.88 -4.94 2.63
CA ARG A 793 2.23 -4.38 1.33
C ARG A 793 2.10 -2.85 1.36
N LEU A 794 2.54 -2.20 0.29
CA LEU A 794 2.25 -0.80 0.04
C LEU A 794 0.84 -0.69 -0.54
N VAL A 795 0.06 0.24 0.00
CA VAL A 795 -1.28 0.59 -0.45
C VAL A 795 -1.41 2.10 -0.56
N PRO A 796 -2.19 2.61 -1.53
CA PRO A 796 -2.41 4.04 -1.67
C PRO A 796 -3.30 4.56 -0.52
N ARG A 797 -2.95 5.72 0.04
CA ARG A 797 -3.82 6.48 0.95
C ARG A 797 -3.80 7.96 0.62
N HIS A 798 -4.95 8.61 0.81
CA HIS A 798 -5.08 10.05 0.66
C HIS A 798 -4.24 10.78 1.71
N VAL A 799 -3.63 11.88 1.28
CA VAL A 799 -2.78 12.71 2.15
C VAL A 799 -3.08 14.19 2.01
N ASP A 800 -2.75 14.93 3.06
CA ASP A 800 -2.62 16.38 3.00
C ASP A 800 -1.26 16.84 3.54
N LEU A 801 -0.99 18.13 3.47
CA LEU A 801 0.23 18.74 3.95
C LEU A 801 -0.09 19.97 4.80
N ARG A 802 0.29 19.97 6.08
CA ARG A 802 0.31 21.19 6.89
C ARG A 802 1.68 21.86 6.82
N ALA A 803 1.74 23.03 6.21
CA ALA A 803 2.92 23.88 6.16
C ALA A 803 2.79 25.04 7.17
N PHE A 804 3.92 25.57 7.62
CA PHE A 804 3.96 26.62 8.65
C PHE A 804 4.70 27.85 8.14
N VAL A 805 4.14 29.04 8.38
CA VAL A 805 4.79 30.33 8.14
C VAL A 805 5.07 30.99 9.47
N PHE A 806 6.31 31.41 9.69
CA PHE A 806 6.73 32.20 10.82
C PHE A 806 6.84 33.67 10.40
N GLN A 807 6.18 34.55 11.13
CA GLN A 807 6.15 35.98 10.85
C GLN A 807 6.82 36.75 12.00
N GLY A 808 8.04 37.23 11.74
CA GLY A 808 8.77 38.14 12.62
C GLY A 808 9.04 39.47 11.91
N SER A 809 10.30 39.90 11.90
CA SER A 809 10.75 41.02 11.05
C SER A 809 10.62 40.70 9.56
N GLU A 810 10.81 39.43 9.20
CA GLU A 810 10.52 38.86 7.89
C GLU A 810 9.58 37.64 8.04
N ALA A 811 8.88 37.30 6.95
CA ALA A 811 8.05 36.10 6.88
C ALA A 811 8.83 34.96 6.23
N VAL A 812 8.93 33.82 6.90
CA VAL A 812 9.66 32.64 6.42
C VAL A 812 8.79 31.40 6.52
N VAL A 813 8.86 30.52 5.53
CA VAL A 813 8.20 29.21 5.60
C VAL A 813 9.13 28.24 6.33
N ALA A 814 8.60 27.53 7.31
CA ALA A 814 9.35 26.54 8.05
C ALA A 814 9.86 25.43 7.10
N PRO A 815 11.13 25.01 7.19
CA PRO A 815 11.65 23.83 6.48
C PRO A 815 11.14 22.52 7.12
N ALA A 816 9.92 22.54 7.65
CA ALA A 816 9.23 21.46 8.32
C ALA A 816 7.75 21.55 7.94
N ALA A 817 7.19 20.44 7.47
CA ALA A 817 5.78 20.32 7.16
C ALA A 817 5.29 18.93 7.60
N LEU A 818 4.04 18.87 8.06
CA LEU A 818 3.42 17.65 8.54
C LEU A 818 2.52 17.08 7.46
N THR A 819 2.92 15.95 6.86
CA THR A 819 2.02 15.15 6.03
C THR A 819 1.13 14.31 6.93
N ARG A 820 -0.19 14.44 6.77
CA ARG A 820 -1.18 13.56 7.42
C ARG A 820 -1.77 12.59 6.41
N VAL A 821 -2.17 11.42 6.90
CA VAL A 821 -2.56 10.27 6.10
C VAL A 821 -3.93 9.80 6.55
N ALA A 822 -4.86 9.65 5.61
CA ALA A 822 -6.19 9.14 5.91
C ALA A 822 -6.14 7.63 6.25
N PRO A 823 -7.02 7.14 7.14
CA PRO A 823 -7.19 5.71 7.35
C PRO A 823 -7.75 5.04 6.08
N ALA A 824 -7.78 3.70 6.08
CA ALA A 824 -8.35 2.94 4.97
C ALA A 824 -9.80 3.37 4.67
N ASN A 825 -10.14 3.50 3.38
CA ASN A 825 -11.47 3.88 2.90
C ASN A 825 -12.00 5.24 3.39
N SER A 826 -11.10 6.17 3.73
CA SER A 826 -11.46 7.52 4.17
C SER A 826 -10.67 8.58 3.41
N MET A 827 -11.29 9.75 3.20
CA MET A 827 -10.61 10.98 2.74
C MET A 827 -10.28 11.91 3.92
N ILE A 828 -10.71 11.57 5.13
CA ILE A 828 -10.53 12.40 6.33
C ILE A 828 -9.21 12.03 7.01
N VAL A 829 -8.24 12.93 6.91
CA VAL A 829 -6.86 12.79 7.42
C VAL A 829 -6.68 13.18 8.89
N ASN A 830 -7.75 13.61 9.58
CA ASN A 830 -7.64 14.10 10.95
C ASN A 830 -7.26 12.99 11.94
N SER A 831 -6.27 13.26 12.80
CA SER A 831 -5.78 12.37 13.85
C SER A 831 -6.88 11.93 14.82
N SER A 832 -7.90 12.79 15.07
CA SER A 832 -9.05 12.45 15.92
C SER A 832 -9.93 11.33 15.34
N ARG A 833 -9.81 11.02 14.03
CA ARG A 833 -10.52 9.94 13.33
C ARG A 833 -9.58 8.84 12.85
N GLY A 834 -8.41 8.68 13.48
CA GLY A 834 -7.46 7.61 13.16
C GLY A 834 -6.52 7.93 11.99
N GLY A 835 -6.40 9.20 11.60
CA GLY A 835 -5.38 9.65 10.65
C GLY A 835 -3.96 9.50 11.21
N GLY A 836 -3.03 9.08 10.35
CA GLY A 836 -1.60 8.95 10.66
C GLY A 836 -0.76 10.07 10.07
N SER A 837 0.56 9.91 10.10
CA SER A 837 1.52 10.85 9.51
C SER A 837 2.65 10.15 8.77
N LYS A 838 3.40 10.92 7.97
CA LYS A 838 4.62 10.50 7.28
C LYS A 838 5.70 11.57 7.42
N ASP A 839 6.95 11.20 7.21
CA ASP A 839 8.04 12.17 7.04
C ASP A 839 7.84 12.88 5.70
N THR A 840 8.03 14.20 5.68
CA THR A 840 7.92 15.02 4.46
C THR A 840 9.30 15.50 4.04
N TRP A 841 9.78 14.99 2.92
CA TRP A 841 11.06 15.34 2.32
C TRP A 841 10.89 16.54 1.39
N LEU A 842 11.11 17.72 1.97
CA LEU A 842 11.15 18.99 1.24
C LEU A 842 12.55 19.17 0.63
N THR A 843 12.62 19.38 -0.68
CA THR A 843 13.89 19.67 -1.36
C THR A 843 14.02 21.17 -1.65
N GLY A 844 15.23 21.71 -1.61
CA GLY A 844 15.53 23.14 -1.71
C GLY A 844 16.46 23.53 -2.85
#